data_AF-A0A3R8CMY3-F1
#
_entry.id   AF-A0A3R8CMY3-F1
#
_cell.length_a   1.000
_cell.length_b   1.000
_cell.length_c   1.000
_cell.angle_alpha   90.00
_cell.angle_beta   90.00
_cell.angle_gamma   90.00
#
_symmetry.space_group_name_H-M   'P 1'
#
loop_
_entity.id
_entity.type
_entity.pdbx_description
1 polymer ?
#
loop_
_entity_poly.entity_id
_entity_poly.type
_entity_poly.pdbx_seq_one_letter_code
_entity_poly.pdbx_strand_id
1 'polypeptide(L)'
;MTATQWPTGLLILGTLFHAIYLLSIFDIYFKSPVVHDIPAVDVMHESYPPPAKRLVIFIADGCRADTFFDATDRYAVFAHSRLREANLTSLIHSQFQDDEPTRAPFLRHVIKHVGSWGVSHTGCSRPGHVAMFAGMYEDVSAVTRGWQENPVDFDSIFNQRFPDIVPMFAKNVEHVHEKHYSSADEDFAKDATVLDTWVYHKVQALLDDAKTNRTLFNQLQANQVVFFLHFLGIDSNGHAHRPHSREYISNVALVDRLVEGIHTMLEAYIFSADHGMSHQGSHGDGAPENTRTPLVVWGAGVQPPTLKSALDTHAAHGSGFAMDVPSHSHDQVFDQLKAHTVPEADALRLWNLSSFVRKDVLQADIAPLAAALLGLPYPRNSVGVLPFSYMEQGLYRARAVVFNAKSLFVHASIRQQLKQNATWPIFFRGFPRLDRCLGQFATIDRAFGAKAYGDIEAISQRIIGDALAGLRHFQRYDWLLLMAIITLGYLGWMLVLYVAVARWPFTESSLVQHDDGSWDMGSVTSVCVGSGLLFAYNHQATSMYYLYLVFPLVFWRFLLRERQFLFAAFGPLLSLFWVSYPPSLTLRLVQIMMAVAPVFVLLSISYEVFFYAAFCTTLLLWIRLETSTVAPRHTRKSSWNAPDWWCQHSTGLAVTPEDIRLALWYLIFFKLSFFATGNIASMSSFEISSTFRFVTVFNPFVMGALLVLKILLPMATTQTGMFSCQIYIYLYICCSRYRRLFLLVVLLSDVLALHFFFLVKDEGSWKEIGNSISIFGIVNLKMVFVPLLLFVAKLLFRQSTATDRSLHLD
;
A
#
# COMPACT_ATOMS: atom_id res chain seq x y z
N MET A 1 39.36 5.91 -30.08
CA MET A 1 39.06 6.26 -28.68
C MET A 1 39.94 5.43 -27.76
N THR A 2 40.32 5.92 -26.58
CA THR A 2 41.12 5.14 -25.60
C THR A 2 40.24 4.17 -24.82
N ALA A 3 40.69 2.92 -24.65
CA ALA A 3 39.93 1.83 -24.02
C ALA A 3 39.71 1.99 -22.48
N THR A 4 39.93 3.19 -21.95
CA THR A 4 40.03 3.49 -20.52
C THR A 4 38.82 4.25 -19.94
N GLN A 5 37.99 4.89 -20.77
CA GLN A 5 36.81 5.63 -20.29
C GLN A 5 35.68 4.69 -19.84
N TRP A 6 34.95 5.06 -18.77
CA TRP A 6 33.79 4.29 -18.28
C TRP A 6 32.55 4.55 -19.18
N PRO A 7 31.57 3.63 -19.24
CA PRO A 7 30.35 3.80 -20.04
C PRO A 7 29.36 4.76 -19.35
N THR A 8 29.76 6.02 -19.18
CA THR A 8 29.02 7.01 -18.38
C THR A 8 27.68 7.37 -18.99
N GLY A 9 27.57 7.50 -20.32
CA GLY A 9 26.29 7.81 -20.96
C GLY A 9 25.31 6.63 -20.91
N LEU A 10 25.76 5.39 -21.15
CA LEU A 10 24.97 4.18 -20.93
C LEU A 10 24.49 4.05 -19.46
N LEU A 11 25.33 4.43 -18.49
CA LEU A 11 24.94 4.50 -17.07
C LEU A 11 23.86 5.55 -16.81
N ILE A 12 23.98 6.75 -17.39
CA ILE A 12 22.98 7.82 -17.29
C ILE A 12 21.66 7.38 -17.94
N LEU A 13 21.73 6.80 -19.15
CA LEU A 13 20.56 6.29 -19.86
C LEU A 13 19.85 5.18 -19.07
N GLY A 14 20.59 4.22 -18.52
CA GLY A 14 20.04 3.17 -17.65
C GLY A 14 19.44 3.74 -16.36
N THR A 15 20.04 4.78 -15.78
CA THR A 15 19.51 5.49 -14.60
C THR A 15 18.19 6.19 -14.92
N LEU A 16 18.11 6.89 -16.06
CA LEU A 16 16.88 7.57 -16.52
C LEU A 16 15.78 6.57 -16.86
N PHE A 17 16.11 5.48 -17.57
CA PHE A 17 15.18 4.39 -17.88
C PHE A 17 14.54 3.83 -16.59
N HIS A 18 15.35 3.46 -15.59
CA HIS A 18 14.84 2.95 -14.32
C HIS A 18 14.08 3.99 -13.50
N ALA A 19 14.50 5.25 -13.49
CA ALA A 19 13.79 6.33 -12.78
C ALA A 19 12.38 6.58 -13.37
N ILE A 20 12.24 6.46 -14.70
CA ILE A 20 10.96 6.56 -15.40
C ILE A 20 10.13 5.30 -15.19
N TYR A 21 10.72 4.12 -15.38
CA TYR A 21 10.01 2.83 -15.29
C TYR A 21 9.57 2.49 -13.86
N LEU A 22 10.23 3.04 -12.84
CA LEU A 22 9.79 3.04 -11.46
C LEU A 22 8.40 3.70 -11.27
N LEU A 23 8.06 4.71 -12.06
CA LEU A 23 6.75 5.39 -11.97
C LEU A 23 5.63 4.61 -12.65
N SER A 24 5.95 3.69 -13.58
CA SER A 24 4.96 2.98 -14.38
C SER A 24 3.96 2.15 -13.58
N ILE A 25 4.33 1.69 -12.38
CA ILE A 25 3.41 0.96 -11.50
C ILE A 25 2.22 1.82 -11.05
N PHE A 26 2.37 3.15 -10.93
CA PHE A 26 1.27 4.04 -10.57
C PHE A 26 0.31 4.23 -11.75
N ASP A 27 0.81 4.42 -12.97
CA ASP A 27 -0.01 4.49 -14.19
C ASP A 27 -0.74 3.18 -14.53
N ILE A 28 -0.25 2.03 -14.05
CA ILE A 28 -0.79 0.69 -14.36
C ILE A 28 -1.76 0.19 -13.29
N TYR A 29 -1.34 0.25 -12.02
CA TYR A 29 -2.01 -0.39 -10.89
C TYR A 29 -2.77 0.62 -10.03
N PHE A 30 -2.15 1.76 -9.74
CA PHE A 30 -2.68 2.76 -8.80
C PHE A 30 -3.33 3.93 -9.56
N LYS A 31 -4.27 3.59 -10.44
CA LYS A 31 -5.14 4.56 -11.10
C LYS A 31 -6.28 4.98 -10.18
N SER A 32 -6.44 6.29 -10.02
CA SER A 32 -7.43 6.86 -9.10
C SER A 32 -8.84 6.30 -9.29
N PRO A 33 -9.56 5.92 -8.21
CA PRO A 33 -10.95 5.51 -8.29
C PRO A 33 -11.88 6.71 -8.53
N VAL A 34 -11.46 7.93 -8.21
CA VAL A 34 -12.32 9.12 -8.32
C VAL A 34 -12.63 9.48 -9.78
N VAL A 35 -13.88 9.88 -10.02
CA VAL A 35 -14.38 10.48 -11.25
C VAL A 35 -15.07 11.79 -10.90
N HIS A 36 -14.62 12.88 -11.52
CA HIS A 36 -15.22 14.20 -11.34
C HIS A 36 -16.53 14.33 -12.14
N ASP A 37 -17.36 15.30 -11.76
CA ASP A 37 -18.62 15.68 -12.44
C ASP A 37 -19.66 14.56 -12.63
N ILE A 38 -19.61 13.51 -11.80
CA ILE A 38 -20.74 12.59 -11.65
C ILE A 38 -21.97 13.39 -11.17
N PRO A 39 -23.13 13.31 -11.86
CA PRO A 39 -24.35 13.96 -11.40
C PRO A 39 -24.88 13.27 -10.14
N ALA A 40 -25.41 14.05 -9.19
CA ALA A 40 -26.11 13.48 -8.05
C ALA A 40 -27.38 12.76 -8.53
N VAL A 41 -27.70 11.61 -7.94
CA VAL A 41 -29.01 10.98 -8.08
C VAL A 41 -29.96 11.62 -7.08
N ASP A 42 -31.14 12.03 -7.52
CA ASP A 42 -32.09 12.81 -6.72
C ASP A 42 -32.49 12.15 -5.39
N VAL A 43 -32.94 12.98 -4.45
CA VAL A 43 -33.17 12.58 -3.05
C VAL A 43 -34.56 11.96 -2.85
N MET A 44 -34.70 11.03 -1.91
CA MET A 44 -36.00 10.43 -1.49
C MET A 44 -37.06 11.47 -1.05
N HIS A 45 -36.57 12.62 -0.58
CA HIS A 45 -37.16 13.41 0.48
C HIS A 45 -38.50 14.10 0.12
N GLU A 46 -38.80 14.29 -1.17
CA GLU A 46 -40.05 14.95 -1.60
C GLU A 46 -41.29 14.05 -1.57
N SER A 47 -41.12 12.73 -1.51
CA SER A 47 -42.26 11.78 -1.49
C SER A 47 -42.17 10.71 -0.40
N TYR A 48 -40.98 10.46 0.15
CA TYR A 48 -40.74 9.46 1.18
C TYR A 48 -39.77 10.03 2.22
N PRO A 49 -40.23 10.45 3.40
CA PRO A 49 -39.36 11.02 4.41
C PRO A 49 -38.36 9.96 4.92
N PRO A 50 -37.12 10.36 5.24
CA PRO A 50 -36.15 9.46 5.85
C PRO A 50 -36.59 9.02 7.25
N PRO A 51 -36.14 7.85 7.72
CA PRO A 51 -36.47 7.38 9.06
C PRO A 51 -35.83 8.23 10.17
N ALA A 52 -34.64 8.79 9.93
CA ALA A 52 -33.95 9.68 10.85
C ALA A 52 -33.74 11.07 10.23
N LYS A 53 -33.87 12.10 11.07
CA LYS A 53 -33.45 13.48 10.80
C LYS A 53 -32.05 13.75 11.33
N ARG A 54 -31.63 13.00 12.36
CA ARG A 54 -30.37 13.20 13.10
C ARG A 54 -29.68 11.87 13.35
N LEU A 55 -28.40 11.79 12.96
CA LEU A 55 -27.55 10.60 13.07
C LEU A 55 -26.32 10.91 13.91
N VAL A 56 -25.98 10.01 14.84
CA VAL A 56 -24.67 10.01 15.52
C VAL A 56 -23.81 8.91 14.93
N ILE A 57 -22.54 9.21 14.67
CA ILE A 57 -21.54 8.21 14.30
C ILE A 57 -20.39 8.29 15.29
N PHE A 58 -20.27 7.26 16.12
CA PHE A 58 -19.17 7.06 17.05
C PHE A 58 -18.09 6.22 16.37
N ILE A 59 -16.87 6.75 16.31
CA ILE A 59 -15.68 6.03 15.84
C ILE A 59 -14.74 5.83 17.04
N ALA A 60 -14.59 4.58 17.44
CA ALA A 60 -13.66 4.14 18.47
C ALA A 60 -12.33 3.75 17.81
N ASP A 61 -11.40 4.70 17.66
CA ASP A 61 -10.18 4.53 16.86
C ASP A 61 -9.34 3.34 17.36
N GLY A 62 -8.75 2.57 16.44
CA GLY A 62 -7.99 1.35 16.75
C GLY A 62 -8.76 0.22 17.46
N CYS A 63 -10.08 0.31 17.64
CA CYS A 63 -10.85 -0.66 18.44
C CYS A 63 -11.11 -1.98 17.69
N ARG A 64 -10.43 -3.04 18.13
CA ARG A 64 -10.56 -4.40 17.59
C ARG A 64 -11.93 -5.02 17.90
N ALA A 65 -12.58 -5.63 16.91
CA ALA A 65 -13.84 -6.35 17.11
C ALA A 65 -13.71 -7.49 18.14
N ASP A 66 -12.60 -8.23 18.12
CA ASP A 66 -12.39 -9.37 19.02
C ASP A 66 -12.33 -8.96 20.50
N THR A 67 -11.77 -7.78 20.77
CA THR A 67 -11.62 -7.20 22.10
C THR A 67 -12.88 -6.44 22.53
N PHE A 68 -13.66 -5.92 21.57
CA PHE A 68 -14.95 -5.29 21.85
C PHE A 68 -16.04 -6.30 22.23
N PHE A 69 -16.21 -7.39 21.48
CA PHE A 69 -17.31 -8.35 21.67
C PHE A 69 -17.06 -9.44 22.74
N ASP A 70 -15.83 -9.58 23.25
CA ASP A 70 -15.44 -10.59 24.25
C ASP A 70 -16.26 -10.49 25.56
N ALA A 71 -16.91 -11.60 25.93
CA ALA A 71 -17.72 -11.75 27.13
C ALA A 71 -16.87 -11.98 28.41
N THR A 72 -15.75 -11.26 28.56
CA THR A 72 -14.99 -11.21 29.83
C THR A 72 -14.73 -9.78 30.31
N ASP A 73 -15.35 -9.37 31.41
CA ASP A 73 -14.95 -8.18 32.15
C ASP A 73 -13.87 -8.54 33.18
N ARG A 74 -12.64 -8.13 32.86
CA ARG A 74 -11.49 -8.21 33.78
C ARG A 74 -11.00 -6.83 34.22
N TYR A 75 -11.51 -5.75 33.60
CA TYR A 75 -10.84 -4.45 33.59
C TYR A 75 -11.77 -3.22 33.57
N ALA A 76 -13.09 -3.34 33.39
CA ALA A 76 -14.01 -2.18 33.40
C ALA A 76 -14.04 -1.45 34.76
N VAL A 77 -13.71 -2.15 35.85
CA VAL A 77 -13.45 -1.55 37.17
C VAL A 77 -12.41 -0.42 37.11
N PHE A 78 -11.48 -0.44 36.16
CA PHE A 78 -10.50 0.62 35.95
C PHE A 78 -11.00 1.78 35.07
N ALA A 79 -12.01 1.57 34.22
CA ALA A 79 -12.75 2.67 33.60
C ALA A 79 -13.45 3.51 34.68
N HIS A 80 -13.93 2.87 35.77
CA HIS A 80 -14.56 3.59 36.89
C HIS A 80 -13.59 4.56 37.61
N SER A 81 -12.28 4.29 37.65
CA SER A 81 -11.31 5.26 38.18
C SER A 81 -11.16 6.48 37.27
N ARG A 82 -11.07 6.26 35.94
CA ARG A 82 -10.95 7.35 34.96
C ARG A 82 -12.20 8.22 34.89
N LEU A 83 -13.39 7.61 34.99
CA LEU A 83 -14.65 8.34 35.13
C LEU A 83 -14.71 9.19 36.40
N ARG A 84 -14.11 8.76 37.52
CA ARG A 84 -14.01 9.60 38.73
C ARG A 84 -13.07 10.78 38.52
N GLU A 85 -11.90 10.54 37.93
CA GLU A 85 -10.88 11.56 37.63
C GLU A 85 -11.41 12.61 36.63
N ALA A 86 -12.23 12.19 35.66
CA ALA A 86 -12.89 13.07 34.68
C ALA A 86 -14.18 13.76 35.20
N ASN A 87 -14.55 13.58 36.48
CA ASN A 87 -15.80 14.04 37.11
C ASN A 87 -17.11 13.46 36.50
N LEU A 88 -17.03 12.33 35.79
CA LEU A 88 -18.14 11.63 35.12
C LEU A 88 -18.72 10.49 35.98
N THR A 89 -18.91 10.74 37.28
CA THR A 89 -19.28 9.70 38.26
C THR A 89 -20.67 9.09 38.05
N SER A 90 -21.56 9.79 37.35
CA SER A 90 -22.88 9.30 36.94
C SER A 90 -22.83 8.16 35.92
N LEU A 91 -21.73 8.03 35.16
CA LEU A 91 -21.55 7.00 34.12
C LEU A 91 -20.86 5.72 34.65
N ILE A 92 -20.59 5.62 35.95
CA ILE A 92 -19.89 4.48 36.55
C ILE A 92 -20.75 3.21 36.56
N HIS A 93 -22.07 3.35 36.64
CA HIS A 93 -22.99 2.23 36.72
C HIS A 93 -23.88 2.17 35.48
N SER A 94 -23.75 1.08 34.72
CA SER A 94 -24.67 0.72 33.64
C SER A 94 -26.12 0.79 34.13
N GLN A 95 -27.01 1.40 33.38
CA GLN A 95 -28.45 1.12 33.57
C GLN A 95 -28.82 -0.25 32.99
N PHE A 96 -27.97 -0.77 32.10
CA PHE A 96 -28.14 -2.00 31.33
C PHE A 96 -27.11 -3.04 31.76
N GLN A 97 -27.14 -3.49 33.01
CA GLN A 97 -26.24 -4.54 33.50
C GLN A 97 -26.94 -5.91 33.37
N ASP A 98 -26.58 -6.65 32.30
CA ASP A 98 -26.97 -8.05 32.12
C ASP A 98 -26.28 -8.95 33.18
N ASP A 99 -26.80 -10.18 33.37
CA ASP A 99 -26.12 -11.26 34.12
C ASP A 99 -24.78 -11.73 33.48
N GLU A 100 -24.42 -11.19 32.31
CA GLU A 100 -23.23 -11.57 31.54
C GLU A 100 -22.06 -10.59 31.77
N PRO A 101 -20.87 -11.05 32.19
CA PRO A 101 -19.74 -10.18 32.50
C PRO A 101 -19.03 -9.68 31.22
N THR A 102 -19.64 -8.72 30.53
CA THR A 102 -19.06 -8.01 29.39
C THR A 102 -18.50 -6.64 29.79
N ARG A 103 -17.46 -6.19 29.08
CA ARG A 103 -16.83 -4.87 29.29
C ARG A 103 -17.55 -3.71 28.62
N ALA A 104 -18.47 -3.99 27.69
CA ALA A 104 -19.27 -2.99 26.96
C ALA A 104 -20.78 -3.29 27.06
N PRO A 105 -21.37 -3.31 28.28
CA PRO A 105 -22.73 -3.80 28.47
C PRO A 105 -23.82 -2.87 27.92
N PHE A 106 -23.58 -1.57 27.73
CA PHE A 106 -24.57 -0.72 27.05
C PHE A 106 -24.73 -1.16 25.58
N LEU A 107 -23.62 -1.23 24.83
CA LEU A 107 -23.67 -1.68 23.44
C LEU A 107 -24.05 -3.17 23.33
N ARG A 108 -23.72 -4.01 24.33
CA ARG A 108 -24.23 -5.39 24.46
C ARG A 108 -25.76 -5.43 24.53
N HIS A 109 -26.35 -4.58 25.37
CA HIS A 109 -27.80 -4.50 25.52
C HIS A 109 -28.46 -4.02 24.22
N VAL A 110 -27.87 -3.03 23.54
CA VAL A 110 -28.32 -2.61 22.20
C VAL A 110 -28.32 -3.79 21.23
N ILE A 111 -27.23 -4.55 21.14
CA ILE A 111 -27.11 -5.73 20.26
C ILE A 111 -28.20 -6.79 20.55
N LYS A 112 -28.52 -7.02 21.82
CA LYS A 112 -29.48 -8.05 22.24
C LYS A 112 -30.95 -7.65 22.11
N HIS A 113 -31.26 -6.35 22.21
CA HIS A 113 -32.65 -5.90 22.41
C HIS A 113 -33.17 -4.83 21.43
N VAL A 114 -32.31 -4.01 20.79
CA VAL A 114 -32.77 -2.80 20.08
C VAL A 114 -32.18 -2.63 18.68
N GLY A 115 -30.92 -2.99 18.47
CA GLY A 115 -30.16 -2.70 17.25
C GLY A 115 -29.91 -3.90 16.33
N SER A 116 -29.15 -3.64 15.27
CA SER A 116 -28.50 -4.65 14.43
C SER A 116 -26.98 -4.57 14.61
N TRP A 117 -26.28 -5.69 14.39
CA TRP A 117 -24.85 -5.81 14.70
C TRP A 117 -24.09 -6.67 13.68
N GLY A 118 -22.78 -6.47 13.63
CA GLY A 118 -21.85 -7.31 12.89
C GLY A 118 -20.40 -6.84 13.02
N VAL A 119 -19.57 -7.26 12.07
CA VAL A 119 -18.20 -6.78 11.89
C VAL A 119 -18.13 -5.94 10.62
N SER A 120 -17.52 -4.75 10.74
CA SER A 120 -17.04 -3.98 9.61
C SER A 120 -15.66 -4.48 9.22
N HIS A 121 -15.52 -4.96 7.98
CA HIS A 121 -14.23 -5.40 7.44
C HIS A 121 -13.58 -4.26 6.67
N THR A 122 -12.46 -3.75 7.20
CA THR A 122 -11.61 -2.77 6.50
C THR A 122 -10.55 -3.45 5.65
N GLY A 123 -10.25 -2.85 4.49
CA GLY A 123 -9.07 -3.20 3.70
C GLY A 123 -7.76 -2.66 4.30
N CYS A 124 -7.79 -1.57 5.08
CA CYS A 124 -6.60 -1.05 5.74
C CYS A 124 -6.77 0.10 6.75
N SER A 125 -5.69 0.37 7.50
CA SER A 125 -5.52 1.48 8.44
C SER A 125 -4.91 2.75 7.79
N ARG A 126 -5.44 3.20 6.66
CA ARG A 126 -5.29 4.61 6.25
C ARG A 126 -6.66 5.10 5.81
N PRO A 127 -7.17 6.08 6.53
CA PRO A 127 -8.02 5.83 7.67
C PRO A 127 -9.38 5.38 7.19
N GLY A 128 -9.98 4.40 7.88
CA GLY A 128 -11.23 3.77 7.46
C GLY A 128 -12.35 4.80 7.29
N HIS A 129 -12.27 5.92 8.00
CA HIS A 129 -12.95 7.19 7.80
C HIS A 129 -13.31 7.50 6.32
N VAL A 130 -12.38 7.38 5.35
CA VAL A 130 -12.69 7.68 3.93
C VAL A 130 -13.70 6.67 3.36
N ALA A 131 -13.52 5.37 3.64
CA ALA A 131 -14.49 4.34 3.25
C ALA A 131 -15.82 4.51 4.00
N MET A 132 -15.79 4.82 5.30
CA MET A 132 -16.98 4.95 6.15
C MET A 132 -17.85 6.16 5.79
N PHE A 133 -17.27 7.21 5.21
CA PHE A 133 -17.97 8.48 4.98
C PHE A 133 -18.11 8.89 3.51
N ALA A 134 -17.21 8.46 2.62
CA ALA A 134 -17.31 8.63 1.16
C ALA A 134 -17.71 7.33 0.43
N GLY A 135 -17.71 6.18 1.11
CA GLY A 135 -18.05 4.89 0.50
C GLY A 135 -17.02 4.38 -0.50
N MET A 136 -15.82 4.96 -0.51
CA MET A 136 -14.73 4.62 -1.42
C MET A 136 -13.43 4.37 -0.65
N TYR A 137 -12.64 3.41 -1.14
CA TYR A 137 -11.31 3.14 -0.58
C TYR A 137 -10.33 4.21 -1.04
N GLU A 138 -9.40 4.60 -0.16
CA GLU A 138 -8.45 5.66 -0.45
C GLU A 138 -7.50 5.28 -1.61
N ASP A 139 -7.18 6.26 -2.45
CA ASP A 139 -6.32 6.09 -3.60
C ASP A 139 -4.84 5.91 -3.21
N VAL A 140 -4.28 4.72 -3.50
CA VAL A 140 -2.84 4.44 -3.31
C VAL A 140 -1.96 5.40 -4.13
N SER A 141 -2.49 6.02 -5.20
CA SER A 141 -1.76 7.06 -5.95
C SER A 141 -1.44 8.30 -5.11
N ALA A 142 -2.20 8.57 -4.03
CA ALA A 142 -1.99 9.71 -3.13
C ALA A 142 -0.59 9.73 -2.51
N VAL A 143 0.00 8.55 -2.27
CA VAL A 143 1.37 8.36 -1.77
C VAL A 143 2.41 9.08 -2.63
N THR A 144 2.13 9.32 -3.92
CA THR A 144 3.04 10.04 -4.84
C THR A 144 2.97 11.57 -4.74
N ARG A 145 1.94 12.13 -4.08
CA ARG A 145 1.67 13.57 -4.03
C ARG A 145 1.73 14.16 -2.62
N GLY A 146 1.41 13.38 -1.60
CA GLY A 146 1.52 13.77 -0.20
C GLY A 146 1.08 12.66 0.75
N TRP A 147 1.86 12.42 1.82
CA TRP A 147 1.46 11.43 2.84
C TRP A 147 0.62 12.06 3.98
N GLN A 148 0.55 13.40 4.03
CA GLN A 148 -0.17 14.18 5.05
C GLN A 148 -1.47 14.83 4.56
N GLU A 149 -1.76 14.80 3.25
CA GLU A 149 -3.01 15.32 2.68
C GLU A 149 -3.50 14.33 1.62
N ASN A 150 -4.81 14.23 1.40
CA ASN A 150 -5.37 13.50 0.26
C ASN A 150 -5.47 14.46 -0.96
N PRO A 151 -4.80 14.19 -2.09
CA PRO A 151 -4.65 15.14 -3.19
C PRO A 151 -5.80 15.10 -4.22
N VAL A 152 -6.94 14.46 -3.90
CA VAL A 152 -8.06 14.26 -4.82
C VAL A 152 -9.37 14.63 -4.14
N ASP A 153 -10.11 15.58 -4.72
CA ASP A 153 -11.46 15.95 -4.26
C ASP A 153 -12.47 14.82 -4.53
N PHE A 154 -13.07 14.30 -3.45
CA PHE A 154 -14.22 13.40 -3.48
C PHE A 154 -15.40 14.01 -2.70
N ASP A 155 -16.48 13.24 -2.55
CA ASP A 155 -17.69 13.65 -1.83
C ASP A 155 -18.06 12.65 -0.73
N SER A 156 -18.76 13.12 0.31
CA SER A 156 -19.02 12.36 1.54
C SER A 156 -20.39 12.68 2.14
N ILE A 157 -20.79 11.96 3.18
CA ILE A 157 -22.03 12.24 3.93
C ILE A 157 -22.01 13.60 4.67
N PHE A 158 -20.85 14.24 4.84
CA PHE A 158 -20.72 15.55 5.50
C PHE A 158 -20.68 16.72 4.50
N ASN A 159 -20.06 16.51 3.32
CA ASN A 159 -19.97 17.53 2.29
C ASN A 159 -19.91 16.92 0.88
N GLN A 160 -20.54 17.59 -0.09
CA GLN A 160 -20.64 17.12 -1.47
C GLN A 160 -19.37 17.36 -2.32
N ARG A 161 -18.29 17.91 -1.73
CA ARG A 161 -16.93 18.13 -2.27
C ARG A 161 -15.89 18.19 -1.13
N PHE A 162 -14.60 18.16 -1.50
CA PHE A 162 -13.38 18.47 -0.73
C PHE A 162 -12.67 17.34 0.09
N PRO A 163 -11.36 17.46 0.37
CA PRO A 163 -10.48 16.32 0.71
C PRO A 163 -9.70 16.43 2.05
N ASP A 164 -8.91 15.38 2.37
CA ASP A 164 -8.09 15.12 3.58
C ASP A 164 -8.71 14.01 4.51
N ILE A 165 -8.62 14.07 5.86
CA ILE A 165 -8.91 12.91 6.75
C ILE A 165 -9.94 13.13 7.87
N VAL A 166 -9.73 14.04 8.85
CA VAL A 166 -10.69 14.29 9.97
C VAL A 166 -11.06 15.78 10.07
N PRO A 167 -10.10 16.71 10.26
CA PRO A 167 -10.37 18.15 10.04
C PRO A 167 -10.81 18.47 8.60
N MET A 168 -10.58 17.56 7.63
CA MET A 168 -11.14 17.62 6.27
C MET A 168 -12.59 18.08 6.25
N PHE A 169 -13.44 17.40 7.03
CA PHE A 169 -14.88 17.48 6.84
C PHE A 169 -15.42 18.89 7.20
N ALA A 170 -14.63 19.69 7.92
CA ALA A 170 -14.89 21.09 8.25
C ALA A 170 -14.03 22.12 7.47
N LYS A 171 -12.86 21.73 6.94
CA LYS A 171 -11.90 22.62 6.27
C LYS A 171 -12.52 23.31 5.05
N ASN A 172 -12.86 24.59 5.22
CA ASN A 172 -13.61 25.43 4.26
C ASN A 172 -15.09 25.05 4.05
N VAL A 173 -15.74 24.42 5.03
CA VAL A 173 -17.13 23.95 4.93
C VAL A 173 -18.04 24.74 5.89
N GLU A 174 -18.75 25.75 5.36
CA GLU A 174 -19.53 26.72 6.16
C GLU A 174 -20.60 26.07 7.06
N HIS A 175 -21.18 24.94 6.64
CA HIS A 175 -22.22 24.22 7.39
C HIS A 175 -21.70 23.15 8.36
N VAL A 176 -20.38 22.99 8.52
CA VAL A 176 -19.77 22.04 9.47
C VAL A 176 -19.07 22.79 10.59
N HIS A 177 -19.19 22.28 11.82
CA HIS A 177 -18.64 22.91 13.02
C HIS A 177 -17.76 21.90 13.77
N GLU A 178 -16.44 22.08 13.70
CA GLU A 178 -15.47 21.21 14.36
C GLU A 178 -15.01 21.71 15.73
N LYS A 179 -14.60 20.76 16.57
CA LYS A 179 -13.75 20.97 17.74
C LYS A 179 -12.84 19.74 17.82
N HIS A 180 -11.52 19.93 17.88
CA HIS A 180 -10.53 18.86 18.08
C HIS A 180 -9.61 19.17 19.27
N TYR A 181 -8.93 18.14 19.79
CA TYR A 181 -7.80 18.30 20.73
C TYR A 181 -6.56 18.85 19.98
N SER A 182 -5.53 19.31 20.69
CA SER A 182 -4.30 19.79 20.04
C SER A 182 -3.30 18.64 19.85
N SER A 183 -2.39 18.79 18.88
CA SER A 183 -1.29 17.84 18.66
C SER A 183 -0.22 17.84 19.78
N ALA A 184 -0.39 18.63 20.83
CA ALA A 184 0.38 18.55 22.08
C ALA A 184 -0.34 17.76 23.20
N ASP A 185 -1.64 17.50 23.02
CA ASP A 185 -2.45 16.61 23.85
C ASP A 185 -2.31 15.14 23.39
N GLU A 186 -2.04 14.93 22.09
CA GLU A 186 -1.68 13.64 21.44
C GLU A 186 -0.30 13.10 21.87
N ASP A 187 -0.10 12.93 23.17
CA ASP A 187 1.16 12.49 23.77
C ASP A 187 1.04 11.07 24.32
N PHE A 188 1.66 10.12 23.61
CA PHE A 188 1.70 8.69 23.96
C PHE A 188 2.37 8.37 25.32
N ALA A 189 2.96 9.35 26.02
CA ALA A 189 3.44 9.20 27.40
C ALA A 189 2.42 9.68 28.47
N LYS A 190 1.29 10.25 28.06
CA LYS A 190 0.19 10.68 28.95
C LYS A 190 -0.95 9.64 28.96
N ASP A 191 -1.93 9.87 29.84
CA ASP A 191 -3.14 9.08 29.89
C ASP A 191 -4.11 9.45 28.76
N ALA A 192 -4.22 8.58 27.76
CA ALA A 192 -5.04 8.83 26.59
C ALA A 192 -6.56 8.81 26.86
N THR A 193 -7.03 8.36 28.03
CA THR A 193 -8.46 8.42 28.39
C THR A 193 -8.98 9.86 28.55
N VAL A 194 -8.07 10.83 28.68
CA VAL A 194 -8.36 12.27 28.67
C VAL A 194 -8.89 12.72 27.30
N LEU A 195 -8.45 12.11 26.19
CA LEU A 195 -8.92 12.45 24.84
C LEU A 195 -10.42 12.12 24.68
N ASP A 196 -10.84 10.93 25.09
CA ASP A 196 -12.22 10.48 24.90
C ASP A 196 -13.18 11.20 25.86
N THR A 197 -12.76 11.41 27.11
CA THR A 197 -13.56 12.18 28.08
C THR A 197 -13.65 13.65 27.70
N TRP A 198 -12.65 14.23 27.03
CA TRP A 198 -12.73 15.57 26.42
C TRP A 198 -13.84 15.63 25.36
N VAL A 199 -13.98 14.62 24.50
CA VAL A 199 -15.05 14.56 23.47
C VAL A 199 -16.42 14.57 24.13
N TYR A 200 -16.61 13.72 25.14
CA TYR A 200 -17.84 13.67 25.93
C TYR A 200 -18.18 15.03 26.56
N HIS A 201 -17.20 15.68 27.20
CA HIS A 201 -17.36 17.03 27.77
C HIS A 201 -17.69 18.09 26.70
N LYS A 202 -17.18 17.99 25.46
CA LYS A 202 -17.58 18.89 24.35
C LYS A 202 -19.02 18.65 23.88
N VAL A 203 -19.49 17.41 23.87
CA VAL A 203 -20.89 17.07 23.53
C VAL A 203 -21.84 17.59 24.60
N GLN A 204 -21.53 17.40 25.89
CA GLN A 204 -22.32 17.97 26.98
C GLN A 204 -22.39 19.49 26.89
N ALA A 205 -21.26 20.18 26.75
CA ALA A 205 -21.21 21.63 26.61
C ALA A 205 -22.03 22.14 25.41
N LEU A 206 -21.93 21.49 24.24
CA LEU A 206 -22.73 21.84 23.05
C LEU A 206 -24.25 21.77 23.30
N LEU A 207 -24.69 20.76 24.07
CA LEU A 207 -26.10 20.56 24.39
C LEU A 207 -26.59 21.43 25.55
N ASP A 208 -25.72 21.80 26.49
CA ASP A 208 -26.01 22.78 27.54
C ASP A 208 -26.08 24.21 26.96
N ASP A 209 -25.16 24.58 26.07
CA ASP A 209 -25.23 25.81 25.28
C ASP A 209 -26.57 25.89 24.52
N ALA A 210 -26.98 24.78 23.88
CA ALA A 210 -28.24 24.70 23.13
C ALA A 210 -29.52 24.86 23.99
N LYS A 211 -29.46 24.67 25.32
CA LYS A 211 -30.60 24.94 26.22
C LYS A 211 -30.88 26.43 26.37
N THR A 212 -29.89 27.29 26.10
CA THR A 212 -30.00 28.76 26.23
C THR A 212 -29.89 29.49 24.89
N ASN A 213 -29.06 29.00 23.96
CA ASN A 213 -28.90 29.55 22.63
C ASN A 213 -29.95 28.97 21.66
N ARG A 214 -30.99 29.76 21.37
CA ARG A 214 -32.08 29.32 20.49
C ARG A 214 -31.67 29.10 19.04
N THR A 215 -30.63 29.79 18.55
CA THR A 215 -30.10 29.58 17.20
C THR A 215 -29.45 28.20 17.11
N LEU A 216 -28.58 27.87 18.07
CA LEU A 216 -27.95 26.55 18.18
C LEU A 216 -28.99 25.45 18.36
N PHE A 217 -30.00 25.65 19.22
CA PHE A 217 -31.11 24.70 19.37
C PHE A 217 -31.80 24.40 18.03
N ASN A 218 -32.12 25.43 17.25
CA ASN A 218 -32.76 25.26 15.94
C ASN A 218 -31.84 24.53 14.94
N GLN A 219 -30.52 24.79 14.97
CA GLN A 219 -29.53 24.08 14.14
C GLN A 219 -29.46 22.59 14.52
N LEU A 220 -29.31 22.25 15.81
CA LEU A 220 -29.23 20.86 16.28
C LEU A 220 -30.54 20.08 16.11
N GLN A 221 -31.68 20.76 15.92
CA GLN A 221 -32.99 20.14 15.68
C GLN A 221 -33.39 20.06 14.19
N ALA A 222 -32.53 20.53 13.28
CA ALA A 222 -32.80 20.46 11.85
C ALA A 222 -32.88 19.01 11.31
N ASN A 223 -33.30 18.89 10.04
CA ASN A 223 -33.19 17.64 9.28
C ASN A 223 -31.76 17.47 8.75
N GLN A 224 -31.36 16.22 8.49
CA GLN A 224 -30.07 15.85 7.86
C GLN A 224 -28.83 16.30 8.66
N VAL A 225 -28.92 16.36 9.99
CA VAL A 225 -27.77 16.70 10.86
C VAL A 225 -26.98 15.44 11.22
N VAL A 226 -25.67 15.46 11.01
CA VAL A 226 -24.73 14.40 11.43
C VAL A 226 -23.90 14.87 12.61
N PHE A 227 -23.81 14.06 13.66
CA PHE A 227 -22.87 14.23 14.77
C PHE A 227 -21.77 13.18 14.62
N PHE A 228 -20.55 13.60 14.29
CA PHE A 228 -19.39 12.74 14.22
C PHE A 228 -18.56 12.87 15.50
N LEU A 229 -18.32 11.74 16.17
CA LEU A 229 -17.64 11.66 17.46
C LEU A 229 -16.51 10.64 17.36
N HIS A 230 -15.27 11.13 17.43
CA HIS A 230 -14.05 10.35 17.27
C HIS A 230 -13.35 10.18 18.62
N PHE A 231 -13.05 8.95 19.00
CA PHE A 231 -12.45 8.56 20.29
C PHE A 231 -11.07 7.93 20.06
N LEU A 232 -10.01 8.72 20.22
CA LEU A 232 -8.61 8.34 19.94
C LEU A 232 -7.91 7.60 21.10
N GLY A 233 -8.50 7.57 22.30
CA GLY A 233 -7.87 7.01 23.49
C GLY A 233 -7.58 5.50 23.40
N ILE A 234 -8.40 4.76 22.63
CA ILE A 234 -8.19 3.32 22.40
C ILE A 234 -6.94 3.08 21.55
N ASP A 235 -6.80 3.72 20.38
CA ASP A 235 -5.62 3.55 19.54
C ASP A 235 -4.33 4.02 20.23
N SER A 236 -4.37 5.18 20.89
CA SER A 236 -3.23 5.74 21.63
C SER A 236 -2.71 4.77 22.71
N ASN A 237 -3.60 4.18 23.50
CA ASN A 237 -3.24 3.12 24.47
C ASN A 237 -2.76 1.84 23.78
N GLY A 238 -3.26 1.56 22.58
CA GLY A 238 -2.84 0.43 21.77
C GLY A 238 -1.42 0.55 21.24
N HIS A 239 -1.01 1.73 20.76
CA HIS A 239 0.37 2.04 20.41
C HIS A 239 1.29 2.05 21.65
N ALA A 240 0.89 2.73 22.73
CA ALA A 240 1.74 2.90 23.92
C ALA A 240 1.88 1.63 24.77
N HIS A 241 0.80 0.86 24.94
CA HIS A 241 0.72 -0.24 25.92
C HIS A 241 0.37 -1.60 25.30
N ARG A 242 0.02 -1.66 24.00
CA ARG A 242 -0.45 -2.84 23.24
C ARG A 242 -1.91 -3.22 23.54
N PRO A 243 -2.66 -3.79 22.56
CA PRO A 243 -4.10 -4.06 22.71
C PRO A 243 -4.49 -5.16 23.71
N HIS A 244 -3.52 -5.84 24.32
CA HIS A 244 -3.75 -6.79 25.42
C HIS A 244 -3.50 -6.17 26.82
N SER A 245 -3.22 -4.87 26.88
CA SER A 245 -2.99 -4.14 28.13
C SER A 245 -4.27 -3.89 28.92
N ARG A 246 -4.12 -3.67 30.23
CA ARG A 246 -5.21 -3.19 31.09
C ARG A 246 -5.72 -1.85 30.59
N GLU A 247 -4.79 -0.99 30.18
CA GLU A 247 -5.00 0.37 29.72
C GLU A 247 -5.93 0.38 28.50
N TYR A 248 -5.56 -0.30 27.41
CA TYR A 248 -6.40 -0.46 26.21
C TYR A 248 -7.78 -1.06 26.52
N ILE A 249 -7.83 -2.19 27.24
CA ILE A 249 -9.11 -2.89 27.49
C ILE A 249 -10.03 -2.06 28.41
N SER A 250 -9.46 -1.31 29.37
CA SER A 250 -10.22 -0.37 30.19
C SER A 250 -10.69 0.86 29.41
N ASN A 251 -9.96 1.28 28.37
CA ASN A 251 -10.40 2.35 27.49
C ASN A 251 -11.56 1.92 26.56
N VAL A 252 -11.61 0.65 26.12
CA VAL A 252 -12.78 0.10 25.43
C VAL A 252 -14.03 0.15 26.33
N ALA A 253 -13.87 -0.23 27.61
CA ALA A 253 -14.95 -0.15 28.60
C ALA A 253 -15.34 1.30 28.95
N LEU A 254 -14.40 2.25 28.91
CA LEU A 254 -14.67 3.67 29.10
C LEU A 254 -15.55 4.22 27.96
N VAL A 255 -15.22 3.91 26.70
CA VAL A 255 -15.96 4.42 25.54
C VAL A 255 -17.41 3.93 25.53
N ASP A 256 -17.71 2.69 25.94
CA ASP A 256 -19.10 2.22 26.13
C ASP A 256 -19.90 3.13 27.08
N ARG A 257 -19.29 3.65 28.15
CA ARG A 257 -19.91 4.58 29.10
C ARG A 257 -20.10 5.99 28.54
N LEU A 258 -19.16 6.47 27.74
CA LEU A 258 -19.30 7.77 27.07
C LEU A 258 -20.41 7.71 26.00
N VAL A 259 -20.56 6.57 25.32
CA VAL A 259 -21.65 6.28 24.39
C VAL A 259 -22.99 6.13 25.12
N GLU A 260 -23.06 5.39 26.24
CA GLU A 260 -24.24 5.31 27.13
C GLU A 260 -24.64 6.70 27.67
N GLY A 261 -23.68 7.59 27.91
CA GLY A 261 -23.99 8.97 28.31
C GLY A 261 -24.55 9.85 27.17
N ILE A 262 -24.39 9.46 25.90
CA ILE A 262 -24.81 10.25 24.70
C ILE A 262 -26.05 9.66 24.01
N HIS A 263 -26.33 8.35 24.13
CA HIS A 263 -27.40 7.67 23.37
C HIS A 263 -28.85 8.13 23.66
N THR A 264 -29.05 9.00 24.65
CA THR A 264 -30.37 9.51 25.07
C THR A 264 -30.85 10.72 24.25
N MET A 265 -30.03 11.23 23.33
CA MET A 265 -30.12 12.64 22.89
C MET A 265 -30.68 12.82 21.46
N LEU A 266 -30.60 11.81 20.60
CA LEU A 266 -30.81 11.87 19.15
C LEU A 266 -31.55 10.62 18.60
N GLU A 267 -31.80 10.55 17.28
CA GLU A 267 -32.76 9.60 16.67
C GLU A 267 -32.16 8.28 16.17
N ALA A 268 -30.99 8.31 15.51
CA ALA A 268 -30.31 7.12 14.97
C ALA A 268 -28.81 7.16 15.23
N TYR A 269 -28.18 5.98 15.29
CA TYR A 269 -26.82 5.80 15.79
C TYR A 269 -26.07 4.71 15.04
N ILE A 270 -24.78 4.96 14.76
CA ILE A 270 -23.80 3.98 14.30
C ILE A 270 -22.60 4.03 15.26
N PHE A 271 -22.18 2.89 15.79
CA PHE A 271 -20.93 2.72 16.51
C PHE A 271 -20.04 1.76 15.73
N SER A 272 -18.79 2.16 15.46
CA SER A 272 -17.80 1.31 14.80
C SER A 272 -16.37 1.80 15.09
N ALA A 273 -15.39 1.21 14.41
CA ALA A 273 -14.00 1.68 14.37
C ALA A 273 -13.51 1.69 12.92
N ASP A 274 -12.48 2.49 12.65
CA ASP A 274 -11.96 2.65 11.31
C ASP A 274 -10.81 1.66 10.99
N HIS A 275 -10.03 1.24 11.99
CA HIS A 275 -9.22 0.02 11.98
C HIS A 275 -9.14 -0.66 13.36
N GLY A 276 -8.65 -1.91 13.37
CA GLY A 276 -8.16 -2.58 14.57
C GLY A 276 -6.63 -2.45 14.70
N MET A 277 -5.99 -3.38 15.42
CA MET A 277 -4.54 -3.41 15.58
C MET A 277 -3.95 -4.78 15.97
N SER A 278 -2.74 -5.08 15.48
CA SER A 278 -2.00 -6.29 15.83
C SER A 278 -1.59 -6.31 17.30
N HIS A 279 -1.25 -7.50 17.81
CA HIS A 279 -0.81 -7.71 19.20
C HIS A 279 0.44 -6.88 19.61
N GLN A 280 1.16 -6.28 18.67
CA GLN A 280 2.33 -5.44 18.94
C GLN A 280 1.99 -3.95 19.15
N GLY A 281 0.75 -3.52 18.92
CA GLY A 281 0.40 -2.09 18.91
C GLY A 281 0.76 -1.42 17.59
N SER A 282 0.49 -2.09 16.47
CA SER A 282 0.78 -1.61 15.11
C SER A 282 -0.27 -2.16 14.14
N HIS A 283 -0.66 -1.35 13.16
CA HIS A 283 -1.77 -1.64 12.23
C HIS A 283 -1.35 -1.52 10.75
N GLY A 284 -2.26 -1.83 9.83
CA GLY A 284 -2.06 -1.69 8.38
C GLY A 284 -1.74 -2.97 7.61
N ASP A 285 -1.90 -4.13 8.25
CA ASP A 285 -1.81 -5.43 7.60
C ASP A 285 -3.12 -6.21 7.60
N GLY A 286 -3.16 -7.29 6.82
CA GLY A 286 -4.37 -8.06 6.57
C GLY A 286 -4.80 -9.00 7.70
N ALA A 287 -4.13 -9.00 8.85
CA ALA A 287 -4.52 -9.88 9.96
C ALA A 287 -5.92 -9.49 10.50
N PRO A 288 -6.76 -10.46 10.90
CA PRO A 288 -8.11 -10.22 11.43
C PRO A 288 -8.19 -9.17 12.54
N GLU A 289 -7.17 -9.08 13.38
CA GLU A 289 -7.08 -8.11 14.47
C GLU A 289 -6.92 -6.68 13.97
N ASN A 290 -6.39 -6.48 12.76
CA ASN A 290 -6.27 -5.18 12.09
C ASN A 290 -7.51 -4.85 11.24
N THR A 291 -8.09 -5.85 10.59
CA THR A 291 -9.13 -5.67 9.56
C THR A 291 -10.56 -5.75 10.08
N ARG A 292 -10.80 -6.29 11.28
CA ARG A 292 -12.15 -6.45 11.86
C ARG A 292 -12.44 -5.40 12.91
N THR A 293 -13.32 -4.46 12.57
CA THR A 293 -13.85 -3.46 13.50
C THR A 293 -15.28 -3.81 13.93
N PRO A 294 -15.70 -3.49 15.17
CA PRO A 294 -17.07 -3.75 15.59
C PRO A 294 -18.04 -2.90 14.76
N LEU A 295 -19.28 -3.36 14.59
CA LEU A 295 -20.37 -2.55 14.06
C LEU A 295 -21.65 -2.80 14.85
N VAL A 296 -22.20 -1.74 15.44
CA VAL A 296 -23.48 -1.74 16.14
C VAL A 296 -24.29 -0.54 15.66
N VAL A 297 -25.53 -0.75 15.28
CA VAL A 297 -26.40 0.29 14.68
C VAL A 297 -27.77 0.20 15.33
N TRP A 298 -28.36 1.33 15.72
CA TRP A 298 -29.66 1.37 16.41
C TRP A 298 -30.40 2.69 16.23
N GLY A 299 -31.68 2.71 16.62
CA GLY A 299 -32.56 3.87 16.52
C GLY A 299 -33.46 3.85 15.28
N ALA A 300 -33.88 5.02 14.82
CA ALA A 300 -34.96 5.16 13.86
C ALA A 300 -34.68 4.49 12.49
N GLY A 301 -35.59 3.59 12.06
CA GLY A 301 -35.52 2.85 10.80
C GLY A 301 -34.55 1.67 10.77
N VAL A 302 -33.87 1.38 11.89
CA VAL A 302 -32.93 0.27 12.02
C VAL A 302 -33.70 -1.00 12.37
N GLN A 303 -33.40 -2.09 11.66
CA GLN A 303 -33.97 -3.42 11.90
C GLN A 303 -33.56 -3.91 13.31
N PRO A 304 -34.51 -4.30 14.18
CA PRO A 304 -34.22 -4.88 15.50
C PRO A 304 -33.44 -6.22 15.42
N PRO A 305 -32.96 -6.76 16.56
CA PRO A 305 -32.12 -7.95 16.59
C PRO A 305 -32.82 -9.17 15.97
N THR A 306 -32.24 -9.69 14.88
CA THR A 306 -32.76 -10.89 14.21
C THR A 306 -32.27 -12.14 14.96
N LEU A 307 -33.19 -12.89 15.56
CA LEU A 307 -32.88 -14.19 16.17
C LEU A 307 -32.59 -15.25 15.09
N LYS A 308 -31.56 -16.06 15.30
CA LYS A 308 -31.20 -17.19 14.43
C LYS A 308 -32.13 -18.37 14.72
N SER A 309 -32.89 -18.86 13.75
CA SER A 309 -33.78 -20.01 13.99
C SER A 309 -32.99 -21.32 13.97
N ALA A 310 -33.54 -22.35 14.62
CA ALA A 310 -32.94 -23.69 14.62
C ALA A 310 -32.87 -24.31 13.21
N LEU A 311 -33.77 -23.93 12.29
CA LEU A 311 -33.83 -24.45 10.93
C LEU A 311 -32.79 -23.82 9.99
N ASP A 312 -32.34 -22.59 10.26
CA ASP A 312 -31.35 -21.89 9.44
C ASP A 312 -29.93 -22.51 9.55
N THR A 313 -29.72 -23.38 10.54
CA THR A 313 -28.42 -24.00 10.86
C THR A 313 -27.86 -24.90 9.74
N HIS A 314 -28.67 -25.29 8.75
CA HIS A 314 -28.28 -26.21 7.68
C HIS A 314 -28.11 -25.57 6.29
N ALA A 315 -28.38 -24.27 6.10
CA ALA A 315 -28.52 -23.68 4.76
C ALA A 315 -27.28 -22.90 4.23
N ALA A 316 -26.42 -22.37 5.10
CA ALA A 316 -25.40 -21.39 4.72
C ALA A 316 -23.96 -21.96 4.59
N HIS A 317 -23.61 -22.45 3.40
CA HIS A 317 -22.24 -22.61 2.87
C HIS A 317 -21.13 -23.20 3.77
N GLY A 318 -21.47 -23.98 4.80
CA GLY A 318 -20.50 -24.71 5.63
C GLY A 318 -19.68 -23.86 6.61
N SER A 319 -20.01 -22.58 6.81
CA SER A 319 -19.27 -21.70 7.74
C SER A 319 -19.71 -21.85 9.21
N GLY A 320 -20.90 -22.39 9.47
CA GLY A 320 -21.54 -22.48 10.80
C GLY A 320 -22.29 -21.20 11.23
N PHE A 321 -22.06 -20.09 10.55
CA PHE A 321 -22.75 -18.82 10.78
C PHE A 321 -24.05 -18.74 9.96
N ALA A 322 -25.07 -18.08 10.51
CA ALA A 322 -26.09 -17.44 9.69
C ALA A 322 -25.71 -15.97 9.62
N MET A 323 -25.53 -15.47 8.39
CA MET A 323 -25.06 -14.11 8.10
C MET A 323 -26.00 -13.49 7.06
N ASP A 324 -26.58 -12.35 7.38
CA ASP A 324 -27.61 -11.69 6.58
C ASP A 324 -27.08 -10.37 5.99
N VAL A 325 -26.59 -10.46 4.75
CA VAL A 325 -25.77 -9.43 4.10
C VAL A 325 -26.09 -9.37 2.59
N PRO A 326 -26.02 -8.19 1.94
CA PRO A 326 -26.38 -8.05 0.52
C PRO A 326 -25.49 -8.87 -0.40
N SER A 327 -26.04 -9.45 -1.47
CA SER A 327 -25.35 -10.44 -2.32
C SER A 327 -24.00 -10.01 -2.90
N HIS A 328 -23.74 -8.72 -3.13
CA HIS A 328 -22.42 -8.27 -3.62
C HIS A 328 -21.38 -8.06 -2.51
N SER A 329 -21.79 -7.67 -1.30
CA SER A 329 -20.90 -7.62 -0.12
C SER A 329 -20.68 -9.03 0.44
N HIS A 330 -21.72 -9.87 0.39
CA HIS A 330 -21.72 -11.28 0.78
C HIS A 330 -20.49 -12.03 0.27
N ASP A 331 -20.28 -12.09 -1.05
CA ASP A 331 -19.23 -12.93 -1.63
C ASP A 331 -17.83 -12.45 -1.22
N GLN A 332 -17.61 -11.14 -1.13
CA GLN A 332 -16.33 -10.54 -0.71
C GLN A 332 -16.05 -10.78 0.78
N VAL A 333 -17.05 -10.58 1.65
CA VAL A 333 -16.96 -10.87 3.08
C VAL A 333 -16.74 -12.38 3.29
N PHE A 334 -17.46 -13.25 2.59
CA PHE A 334 -17.26 -14.69 2.68
C PHE A 334 -15.87 -15.13 2.23
N ASP A 335 -15.27 -14.51 1.22
CA ASP A 335 -13.88 -14.82 0.82
C ASP A 335 -12.85 -14.35 1.86
N GLN A 336 -13.07 -13.20 2.52
CA GLN A 336 -12.26 -12.78 3.67
C GLN A 336 -12.42 -13.73 4.88
N LEU A 337 -13.63 -14.20 5.16
CA LEU A 337 -13.90 -15.16 6.25
C LEU A 337 -13.27 -16.53 5.97
N LYS A 338 -13.31 -17.02 4.72
CA LYS A 338 -12.64 -18.27 4.31
C LYS A 338 -11.13 -18.27 4.54
N ALA A 339 -10.47 -17.11 4.45
CA ALA A 339 -9.04 -16.96 4.73
C ALA A 339 -8.70 -17.09 6.23
N HIS A 340 -9.69 -16.98 7.13
CA HIS A 340 -9.48 -16.78 8.57
C HIS A 340 -10.44 -17.63 9.44
N THR A 341 -10.54 -18.92 9.12
CA THR A 341 -11.45 -19.87 9.77
C THR A 341 -11.22 -20.07 11.27
N VAL A 342 -9.96 -20.10 11.72
CA VAL A 342 -9.64 -20.32 13.15
C VAL A 342 -10.04 -19.12 14.03
N PRO A 343 -9.66 -17.86 13.71
CA PRO A 343 -10.15 -16.69 14.45
C PRO A 343 -11.67 -16.54 14.47
N GLU A 344 -12.39 -17.01 13.43
CA GLU A 344 -13.86 -17.03 13.42
C GLU A 344 -14.46 -18.10 14.34
N ALA A 345 -13.84 -19.28 14.44
CA ALA A 345 -14.24 -20.30 15.40
C ALA A 345 -14.03 -19.85 16.86
N ASP A 346 -12.95 -19.10 17.14
CA ASP A 346 -12.74 -18.48 18.45
C ASP A 346 -13.73 -17.34 18.72
N ALA A 347 -14.03 -16.48 17.72
CA ALA A 347 -15.03 -15.42 17.83
C ALA A 347 -16.41 -15.96 18.22
N LEU A 348 -16.89 -17.04 17.59
CA LEU A 348 -18.15 -17.71 17.95
C LEU A 348 -18.22 -18.09 19.43
N ARG A 349 -17.12 -18.61 20.00
CA ARG A 349 -17.05 -19.10 21.37
C ARG A 349 -16.89 -17.96 22.38
N LEU A 350 -16.07 -16.96 22.07
CA LEU A 350 -15.70 -15.88 23.00
C LEU A 350 -16.72 -14.74 23.03
N TRP A 351 -17.42 -14.48 21.92
CA TRP A 351 -18.38 -13.36 21.84
C TRP A 351 -19.75 -13.71 22.39
N ASN A 352 -20.15 -14.98 22.46
CA ASN A 352 -21.45 -15.43 22.99
C ASN A 352 -22.69 -14.70 22.40
N LEU A 353 -22.64 -14.34 21.10
CA LEU A 353 -23.74 -13.70 20.35
C LEU A 353 -24.39 -14.64 19.32
N SER A 354 -24.10 -15.94 19.37
CA SER A 354 -24.47 -16.94 18.36
C SER A 354 -25.99 -17.16 18.16
N SER A 355 -26.81 -16.71 19.11
CA SER A 355 -28.28 -16.67 19.04
C SER A 355 -28.84 -15.59 18.09
N PHE A 356 -28.02 -14.60 17.73
CA PHE A 356 -28.40 -13.48 16.86
C PHE A 356 -27.71 -13.59 15.51
N VAL A 357 -28.37 -13.12 14.45
CA VAL A 357 -27.80 -13.05 13.10
C VAL A 357 -26.76 -11.93 13.04
N ARG A 358 -25.55 -12.27 12.61
CA ARG A 358 -24.42 -11.35 12.41
C ARG A 358 -24.50 -10.75 11.01
N LYS A 359 -24.48 -9.42 10.89
CA LYS A 359 -24.64 -8.68 9.62
C LYS A 359 -23.34 -7.97 9.27
N ASP A 360 -22.37 -8.71 8.75
CA ASP A 360 -21.07 -8.14 8.40
C ASP A 360 -21.13 -7.26 7.16
N VAL A 361 -20.27 -6.25 7.11
CA VAL A 361 -20.24 -5.28 6.00
C VAL A 361 -18.82 -5.04 5.55
N LEU A 362 -18.65 -4.62 4.29
CA LEU A 362 -17.41 -3.95 3.90
C LEU A 362 -17.45 -2.54 4.49
N GLN A 363 -16.31 -1.99 4.93
CA GLN A 363 -16.30 -0.67 5.55
C GLN A 363 -16.86 0.46 4.65
N ALA A 364 -16.76 0.30 3.33
CA ALA A 364 -17.38 1.19 2.33
C ALA A 364 -18.92 1.21 2.38
N ASP A 365 -19.56 0.16 2.90
CA ASP A 365 -21.02 0.00 2.99
C ASP A 365 -21.63 0.84 4.15
N ILE A 366 -20.80 1.41 5.04
CA ILE A 366 -21.27 2.28 6.13
C ILE A 366 -21.73 3.65 5.60
N ALA A 367 -21.05 4.20 4.58
CA ALA A 367 -21.45 5.47 3.96
C ALA A 367 -22.87 5.42 3.34
N PRO A 368 -23.25 4.41 2.52
CA PRO A 368 -24.63 4.28 2.06
C PRO A 368 -25.62 3.95 3.18
N LEU A 369 -25.23 3.26 4.25
CA LEU A 369 -26.12 3.06 5.41
C LEU A 369 -26.45 4.40 6.10
N ALA A 370 -25.44 5.21 6.40
CA ALA A 370 -25.61 6.53 6.99
C ALA A 370 -26.46 7.46 6.08
N ALA A 371 -26.16 7.47 4.77
CA ALA A 371 -26.92 8.24 3.80
C ALA A 371 -28.39 7.78 3.71
N ALA A 372 -28.66 6.47 3.73
CA ALA A 372 -30.01 5.93 3.67
C ALA A 372 -30.84 6.20 4.93
N LEU A 373 -30.23 6.19 6.12
CA LEU A 373 -30.92 6.52 7.38
C LEU A 373 -31.34 7.99 7.44
N LEU A 374 -30.49 8.91 6.95
CA LEU A 374 -30.78 10.35 6.89
C LEU A 374 -31.52 10.81 5.62
N GLY A 375 -31.64 9.94 4.61
CA GLY A 375 -32.13 10.34 3.28
C GLY A 375 -31.25 11.40 2.62
N LEU A 376 -29.93 11.30 2.78
CA LEU A 376 -28.94 12.06 2.01
C LEU A 376 -28.79 11.45 0.60
N PRO A 377 -28.26 12.20 -0.38
CA PRO A 377 -27.68 11.59 -1.58
C PRO A 377 -26.60 10.57 -1.18
N TYR A 378 -26.52 9.46 -1.92
CA TYR A 378 -25.35 8.58 -1.83
C TYR A 378 -24.11 9.33 -2.37
N PRO A 379 -22.94 9.25 -1.70
CA PRO A 379 -21.71 9.80 -2.26
C PRO A 379 -21.46 9.24 -3.67
N ARG A 380 -21.16 10.13 -4.62
CA ARG A 380 -21.14 9.86 -6.05
C ARG A 380 -20.02 8.90 -6.44
N ASN A 381 -18.87 9.05 -5.78
CA ASN A 381 -17.68 8.21 -5.98
C ASN A 381 -17.72 6.89 -5.18
N SER A 382 -18.76 6.68 -4.37
CA SER A 382 -18.93 5.46 -3.59
C SER A 382 -18.87 4.21 -4.47
N VAL A 383 -18.26 3.15 -3.91
CA VAL A 383 -18.37 1.75 -4.34
C VAL A 383 -19.13 0.91 -3.31
N GLY A 384 -19.58 1.52 -2.21
CA GLY A 384 -20.31 0.88 -1.12
C GLY A 384 -21.72 0.43 -1.52
N VAL A 385 -22.07 -0.77 -1.09
CA VAL A 385 -23.38 -1.40 -1.26
C VAL A 385 -24.21 -1.10 -0.02
N LEU A 386 -25.46 -0.67 -0.16
CA LEU A 386 -26.33 -0.46 1.00
C LEU A 386 -26.54 -1.77 1.78
N PRO A 387 -26.12 -1.89 3.06
CA PRO A 387 -26.29 -3.09 3.87
C PRO A 387 -27.72 -3.16 4.41
N PHE A 388 -28.68 -3.36 3.50
CA PHE A 388 -30.11 -3.17 3.75
C PHE A 388 -30.71 -4.12 4.80
N SER A 389 -30.03 -5.20 5.18
CA SER A 389 -30.41 -6.05 6.33
C SER A 389 -30.38 -5.29 7.67
N TYR A 390 -29.69 -4.14 7.75
CA TYR A 390 -29.77 -3.20 8.87
C TYR A 390 -31.02 -2.32 8.88
N MET A 391 -31.83 -2.29 7.81
CA MET A 391 -32.99 -1.42 7.69
C MET A 391 -34.30 -2.22 7.67
N GLU A 392 -35.35 -1.67 8.27
CA GLU A 392 -36.68 -2.31 8.30
C GLU A 392 -37.23 -2.55 6.87
N GLN A 393 -37.72 -3.77 6.64
CA GLN A 393 -38.16 -4.20 5.31
C GLN A 393 -39.48 -3.53 4.89
N GLY A 394 -39.47 -2.80 3.77
CA GLY A 394 -40.63 -2.07 3.28
C GLY A 394 -40.31 -1.11 2.14
N LEU A 395 -41.26 -0.24 1.81
CA LEU A 395 -41.18 0.65 0.63
C LEU A 395 -39.98 1.62 0.68
N TYR A 396 -39.62 2.13 1.86
CA TYR A 396 -38.46 3.02 2.01
C TYR A 396 -37.15 2.28 1.74
N ARG A 397 -36.93 1.12 2.36
CA ARG A 397 -35.76 0.27 2.11
C ARG A 397 -35.66 -0.18 0.65
N ALA A 398 -36.77 -0.63 0.06
CA ALA A 398 -36.80 -1.01 -1.36
C ALA A 398 -36.40 0.15 -2.28
N ARG A 399 -36.79 1.39 -1.95
CA ARG A 399 -36.31 2.60 -2.64
C ARG A 399 -34.82 2.84 -2.37
N ALA A 400 -34.37 2.79 -1.12
CA ALA A 400 -32.96 3.00 -0.75
C ALA A 400 -32.01 2.08 -1.55
N VAL A 401 -32.30 0.79 -1.66
CA VAL A 401 -31.48 -0.14 -2.47
C VAL A 401 -31.48 0.24 -3.97
N VAL A 402 -32.63 0.67 -4.51
CA VAL A 402 -32.74 1.13 -5.91
C VAL A 402 -31.93 2.41 -6.18
N PHE A 403 -31.92 3.37 -5.25
CA PHE A 403 -31.15 4.61 -5.42
C PHE A 403 -29.63 4.37 -5.23
N ASN A 404 -29.21 3.45 -4.36
CA ASN A 404 -27.82 2.99 -4.29
C ASN A 404 -27.40 2.30 -5.60
N ALA A 405 -28.27 1.44 -6.16
CA ALA A 405 -28.05 0.83 -7.48
C ALA A 405 -28.00 1.86 -8.63
N LYS A 406 -28.83 2.90 -8.60
CA LYS A 406 -28.77 4.02 -9.56
C LYS A 406 -27.47 4.81 -9.44
N SER A 407 -27.01 5.13 -8.23
CA SER A 407 -25.76 5.87 -8.01
C SER A 407 -24.55 5.11 -8.58
N LEU A 408 -24.44 3.83 -8.23
CA LEU A 408 -23.36 2.95 -8.72
C LEU A 408 -23.43 2.73 -10.25
N PHE A 409 -24.64 2.59 -10.81
CA PHE A 409 -24.84 2.52 -12.26
C PHE A 409 -24.38 3.81 -12.95
N VAL A 410 -24.75 5.00 -12.43
CA VAL A 410 -24.36 6.29 -12.99
C VAL A 410 -22.84 6.48 -12.91
N HIS A 411 -22.21 6.20 -11.78
CA HIS A 411 -20.75 6.23 -11.63
C HIS A 411 -20.05 5.33 -12.67
N ALA A 412 -20.53 4.09 -12.85
CA ALA A 412 -20.03 3.18 -13.87
C ALA A 412 -20.24 3.71 -15.31
N SER A 413 -21.39 4.30 -15.61
CA SER A 413 -21.72 4.85 -16.93
C SER A 413 -20.90 6.09 -17.28
N ILE A 414 -20.66 7.01 -16.34
CA ILE A 414 -19.78 8.17 -16.58
C ILE A 414 -18.34 7.68 -16.83
N ARG A 415 -17.86 6.66 -16.09
CA ARG A 415 -16.53 6.07 -16.34
C ARG A 415 -16.43 5.39 -17.71
N GLN A 416 -17.48 4.70 -18.15
CA GLN A 416 -17.59 4.16 -19.52
C GLN A 416 -17.53 5.30 -20.56
N GLN A 417 -18.30 6.37 -20.37
CA GLN A 417 -18.36 7.50 -21.29
C GLN A 417 -17.05 8.28 -21.38
N LEU A 418 -16.37 8.54 -20.26
CA LEU A 418 -15.05 9.18 -20.26
C LEU A 418 -14.04 8.36 -21.05
N LYS A 419 -14.02 7.03 -20.88
CA LYS A 419 -13.12 6.17 -21.66
C LYS A 419 -13.51 6.11 -23.14
N GLN A 420 -14.81 6.12 -23.45
CA GLN A 420 -15.32 6.22 -24.82
C GLN A 420 -14.92 7.54 -25.50
N ASN A 421 -14.98 8.66 -24.78
CA ASN A 421 -14.59 9.97 -25.28
C ASN A 421 -13.07 10.07 -25.52
N ALA A 422 -12.25 9.43 -24.68
CA ALA A 422 -10.79 9.44 -24.82
C ALA A 422 -10.25 8.51 -25.93
N THR A 423 -10.99 7.46 -26.29
CA THR A 423 -10.54 6.35 -27.16
C THR A 423 -11.19 6.45 -28.53
N TRP A 424 -10.46 6.25 -29.64
CA TRP A 424 -11.12 6.23 -30.97
C TRP A 424 -12.15 5.08 -31.07
N PRO A 425 -13.28 5.26 -31.79
CA PRO A 425 -14.39 4.29 -31.80
C PRO A 425 -14.02 2.86 -32.21
N ILE A 426 -12.98 2.67 -33.05
CA ILE A 426 -12.51 1.35 -33.49
C ILE A 426 -11.71 0.59 -32.40
N PHE A 427 -11.15 1.30 -31.42
CA PHE A 427 -10.41 0.72 -30.30
C PHE A 427 -11.20 0.68 -28.99
N PHE A 428 -12.34 1.37 -28.93
CA PHE A 428 -13.22 1.35 -27.77
C PHE A 428 -13.99 0.02 -27.63
N ARG A 429 -14.17 -0.42 -26.38
CA ARG A 429 -14.97 -1.59 -25.99
C ARG A 429 -15.83 -1.18 -24.79
N GLY A 430 -17.15 -1.15 -24.96
CA GLY A 430 -18.08 -1.01 -23.84
C GLY A 430 -18.15 -2.27 -22.98
N PHE A 431 -18.84 -2.20 -21.84
CA PHE A 431 -19.03 -3.34 -20.93
C PHE A 431 -20.48 -3.85 -21.03
N PRO A 432 -20.78 -4.89 -21.85
CA PRO A 432 -22.16 -5.22 -22.27
C PRO A 432 -23.10 -5.68 -21.16
N ARG A 433 -22.61 -5.80 -19.92
CA ARG A 433 -23.47 -6.07 -18.76
C ARG A 433 -24.12 -4.80 -18.22
N LEU A 434 -23.36 -3.71 -18.15
CA LEU A 434 -23.82 -2.38 -17.71
C LEU A 434 -24.94 -1.88 -18.64
N ASP A 435 -24.76 -2.03 -19.95
CA ASP A 435 -25.75 -1.61 -20.95
C ASP A 435 -27.13 -2.29 -20.75
N ARG A 436 -27.17 -3.50 -20.15
CA ARG A 436 -28.42 -4.23 -19.84
C ARG A 436 -29.12 -3.72 -18.57
N CYS A 437 -28.42 -3.03 -17.67
CA CYS A 437 -29.02 -2.52 -16.43
C CYS A 437 -30.13 -1.48 -16.72
N LEU A 438 -30.05 -0.76 -17.84
CA LEU A 438 -31.11 0.14 -18.32
C LEU A 438 -32.48 -0.56 -18.44
N GLY A 439 -32.52 -1.78 -18.97
CA GLY A 439 -33.75 -2.58 -19.05
C GLY A 439 -34.21 -3.18 -17.70
N GLN A 440 -33.30 -3.27 -16.73
CA GLN A 440 -33.60 -3.77 -15.38
C GLN A 440 -34.30 -2.70 -14.53
N PHE A 441 -33.97 -1.41 -14.68
CA PHE A 441 -34.71 -0.32 -14.02
C PHE A 441 -36.19 -0.28 -14.43
N ALA A 442 -36.51 -0.41 -15.72
CA ALA A 442 -37.89 -0.53 -16.21
C ALA A 442 -38.63 -1.81 -15.72
N THR A 443 -37.92 -2.72 -15.05
CA THR A 443 -38.51 -3.89 -14.37
C THR A 443 -38.69 -3.65 -12.87
N ILE A 444 -37.78 -2.91 -12.23
CA ILE A 444 -37.94 -2.37 -10.88
C ILE A 444 -39.19 -1.48 -10.78
N ASP A 445 -39.41 -0.57 -11.72
CA ASP A 445 -40.55 0.35 -11.70
C ASP A 445 -41.90 -0.40 -11.78
N ARG A 446 -41.95 -1.51 -12.51
CA ARG A 446 -43.10 -2.42 -12.56
C ARG A 446 -43.27 -3.21 -11.25
N ALA A 447 -42.17 -3.66 -10.64
CA ALA A 447 -42.19 -4.37 -9.37
C ALA A 447 -42.63 -3.48 -8.19
N PHE A 448 -42.35 -2.16 -8.23
CA PHE A 448 -42.93 -1.20 -7.27
C PHE A 448 -44.45 -1.17 -7.33
N GLY A 449 -45.04 -1.18 -8.54
CA GLY A 449 -46.50 -1.26 -8.72
C GLY A 449 -47.11 -2.55 -8.13
N ALA A 450 -46.37 -3.66 -8.19
CA ALA A 450 -46.75 -4.94 -7.59
C ALA A 450 -46.43 -5.06 -6.08
N LYS A 451 -45.79 -4.07 -5.47
CA LYS A 451 -45.24 -4.10 -4.08
C LYS A 451 -44.28 -5.27 -3.82
N ALA A 452 -43.62 -5.78 -4.85
CA ALA A 452 -42.73 -6.94 -4.78
C ALA A 452 -41.33 -6.54 -4.26
N TYR A 453 -41.24 -6.08 -3.01
CA TYR A 453 -40.03 -5.46 -2.46
C TYR A 453 -38.79 -6.38 -2.49
N GLY A 454 -38.94 -7.69 -2.25
CA GLY A 454 -37.84 -8.66 -2.35
C GLY A 454 -37.28 -8.80 -3.77
N ASP A 455 -38.14 -8.76 -4.80
CA ASP A 455 -37.70 -8.76 -6.21
C ASP A 455 -36.95 -7.47 -6.56
N ILE A 456 -37.41 -6.33 -6.02
CA ILE A 456 -36.73 -5.03 -6.21
C ILE A 456 -35.34 -5.05 -5.59
N GLU A 457 -35.20 -5.55 -4.36
CA GLU A 457 -33.91 -5.73 -3.68
C GLU A 457 -32.99 -6.65 -4.49
N ALA A 458 -33.50 -7.80 -4.97
CA ALA A 458 -32.74 -8.76 -5.76
C ALA A 458 -32.36 -8.28 -7.18
N ILE A 459 -33.21 -7.51 -7.87
CA ILE A 459 -32.84 -6.89 -9.16
C ILE A 459 -31.79 -5.81 -8.93
N SER A 460 -31.95 -4.98 -7.89
CA SER A 460 -31.02 -3.89 -7.57
C SER A 460 -29.62 -4.42 -7.22
N GLN A 461 -29.52 -5.52 -6.46
CA GLN A 461 -28.24 -6.18 -6.19
C GLN A 461 -27.54 -6.70 -7.46
N ARG A 462 -28.29 -7.14 -8.48
CA ARG A 462 -27.71 -7.52 -9.78
C ARG A 462 -27.18 -6.31 -10.55
N ILE A 463 -27.90 -5.18 -10.54
CA ILE A 463 -27.43 -3.92 -11.11
C ILE A 463 -26.14 -3.45 -10.42
N ILE A 464 -26.11 -3.51 -9.09
CA ILE A 464 -24.95 -3.16 -8.25
C ILE A 464 -23.73 -4.01 -8.63
N GLY A 465 -23.89 -5.33 -8.75
CA GLY A 465 -22.82 -6.24 -9.16
C GLY A 465 -22.29 -5.99 -10.58
N ASP A 466 -23.17 -5.80 -11.56
CA ASP A 466 -22.75 -5.49 -12.94
C ASP A 466 -22.14 -4.07 -13.06
N ALA A 467 -22.57 -3.09 -12.25
CA ALA A 467 -21.97 -1.75 -12.17
C ALA A 467 -20.57 -1.77 -11.52
N LEU A 468 -20.40 -2.45 -10.38
CA LEU A 468 -19.11 -2.60 -9.70
C LEU A 468 -18.12 -3.49 -10.47
N ALA A 469 -18.61 -4.39 -11.34
CA ALA A 469 -17.79 -5.05 -12.35
C ALA A 469 -17.38 -4.09 -13.48
N GLY A 470 -18.28 -3.22 -13.94
CA GLY A 470 -18.00 -2.19 -14.94
C GLY A 470 -16.95 -1.17 -14.47
N LEU A 471 -17.05 -0.68 -13.24
CA LEU A 471 -16.06 0.23 -12.65
C LEU A 471 -14.64 -0.39 -12.63
N ARG A 472 -14.51 -1.62 -12.15
CA ARG A 472 -13.24 -2.37 -12.16
C ARG A 472 -12.71 -2.60 -13.58
N HIS A 473 -13.60 -2.88 -14.55
CA HIS A 473 -13.22 -3.03 -15.96
C HIS A 473 -12.63 -1.74 -16.54
N PHE A 474 -13.29 -0.58 -16.34
CA PHE A 474 -12.80 0.69 -16.87
C PHE A 474 -11.60 1.26 -16.11
N GLN A 475 -11.41 0.90 -14.83
CA GLN A 475 -10.18 1.23 -14.08
C GLN A 475 -8.96 0.47 -14.67
N ARG A 476 -9.08 -0.84 -14.92
CA ARG A 476 -8.01 -1.67 -15.51
C ARG A 476 -7.95 -1.65 -17.06
N TYR A 477 -8.67 -0.76 -17.76
CA TYR A 477 -8.80 -0.81 -19.22
C TYR A 477 -7.46 -0.76 -20.00
N ASP A 478 -6.55 0.14 -19.61
CA ASP A 478 -5.23 0.29 -20.27
C ASP A 478 -4.16 -0.68 -19.72
N TRP A 479 -4.48 -1.47 -18.68
CA TRP A 479 -3.52 -2.26 -17.91
C TRP A 479 -2.66 -3.17 -18.80
N LEU A 480 -3.30 -3.91 -19.71
CA LEU A 480 -2.62 -4.85 -20.61
C LEU A 480 -1.69 -4.15 -21.62
N LEU A 481 -2.08 -2.97 -22.11
CA LEU A 481 -1.28 -2.20 -23.06
C LEU A 481 -0.01 -1.68 -22.39
N LEU A 482 -0.14 -1.07 -21.21
CA LEU A 482 1.00 -0.55 -20.45
C LEU A 482 1.91 -1.68 -19.95
N MET A 483 1.34 -2.80 -19.46
CA MET A 483 2.07 -4.02 -19.12
C MET A 483 2.94 -4.50 -20.29
N ALA A 484 2.39 -4.54 -21.51
CA ALA A 484 3.15 -4.92 -22.69
C ALA A 484 4.28 -3.93 -23.02
N ILE A 485 4.02 -2.61 -22.97
CA ILE A 485 5.03 -1.56 -23.22
C ILE A 485 6.19 -1.64 -22.22
N ILE A 486 5.89 -1.76 -20.93
CA ILE A 486 6.91 -1.84 -19.87
C ILE A 486 7.70 -3.16 -19.94
N THR A 487 7.02 -4.29 -20.17
CA THR A 487 7.67 -5.59 -20.37
C THR A 487 8.62 -5.57 -21.56
N LEU A 488 8.18 -5.02 -22.71
CA LEU A 488 9.04 -4.85 -23.90
C LEU A 488 10.20 -3.88 -23.63
N GLY A 489 10.01 -2.85 -22.81
CA GLY A 489 11.08 -1.93 -22.40
C GLY A 489 12.19 -2.66 -21.63
N TYR A 490 11.83 -3.38 -20.56
CA TYR A 490 12.80 -4.17 -19.78
C TYR A 490 13.48 -5.27 -20.61
N LEU A 491 12.74 -6.01 -21.44
CA LEU A 491 13.31 -7.03 -22.33
C LEU A 491 14.26 -6.41 -23.37
N GLY A 492 13.89 -5.28 -23.95
CA GLY A 492 14.73 -4.53 -24.88
C GLY A 492 16.01 -4.01 -24.22
N TRP A 493 15.91 -3.45 -23.02
CA TRP A 493 17.05 -2.97 -22.25
C TRP A 493 18.03 -4.09 -21.86
N MET A 494 17.52 -5.24 -21.39
CA MET A 494 18.34 -6.41 -21.07
C MET A 494 19.10 -6.92 -22.30
N LEU A 495 18.43 -7.01 -23.45
CA LEU A 495 19.08 -7.42 -24.70
C LEU A 495 20.09 -6.37 -25.20
N VAL A 496 19.82 -5.08 -25.01
CA VAL A 496 20.79 -3.99 -25.25
C VAL A 496 22.03 -4.15 -24.38
N LEU A 497 21.88 -4.39 -23.07
CA LEU A 497 23.01 -4.62 -22.16
C LEU A 497 23.77 -5.91 -22.49
N TYR A 498 23.09 -6.97 -22.91
CA TYR A 498 23.72 -8.20 -23.38
C TYR A 498 24.64 -7.93 -24.59
N VAL A 499 24.16 -7.18 -25.60
CA VAL A 499 24.98 -6.77 -26.74
C VAL A 499 26.14 -5.86 -26.30
N ALA A 500 25.90 -4.91 -25.39
CA ALA A 500 26.94 -4.02 -24.87
C ALA A 500 28.04 -4.74 -24.06
N VAL A 501 27.68 -5.82 -23.35
CA VAL A 501 28.63 -6.72 -22.67
C VAL A 501 29.46 -7.50 -23.67
N ALA A 502 28.81 -8.08 -24.69
CA ALA A 502 29.44 -8.99 -25.64
C ALA A 502 30.22 -8.28 -26.76
N ARG A 503 29.90 -7.02 -27.07
CA ARG A 503 30.63 -6.14 -28.03
C ARG A 503 31.34 -4.97 -27.34
N TRP A 504 31.93 -5.20 -26.16
CA TRP A 504 32.70 -4.16 -25.47
C TRP A 504 33.97 -3.77 -26.28
N PRO A 505 34.27 -2.47 -26.50
CA PRO A 505 33.63 -1.27 -25.95
C PRO A 505 32.35 -0.84 -26.68
N PHE A 506 31.34 -0.45 -25.90
CA PHE A 506 30.04 0.00 -26.38
C PHE A 506 29.72 1.42 -25.89
N THR A 507 29.00 2.18 -26.72
CA THR A 507 28.60 3.58 -26.47
C THR A 507 27.09 3.74 -26.66
N GLU A 508 26.45 4.55 -25.82
CA GLU A 508 25.00 4.82 -25.89
C GLU A 508 24.52 5.41 -27.22
N SER A 509 25.38 6.16 -27.93
CA SER A 509 25.10 6.66 -29.28
C SER A 509 24.82 5.55 -30.29
N SER A 510 25.39 4.35 -30.11
CA SER A 510 25.20 3.19 -30.98
C SER A 510 23.74 2.70 -31.03
N LEU A 511 22.87 3.13 -30.10
CA LEU A 511 21.43 2.85 -30.12
C LEU A 511 20.67 3.67 -31.18
N VAL A 512 21.22 4.82 -31.59
CA VAL A 512 20.56 5.82 -32.45
C VAL A 512 21.43 6.29 -33.62
N GLN A 513 22.65 5.78 -33.73
CA GLN A 513 23.58 6.00 -34.84
C GLN A 513 24.06 4.66 -35.42
N HIS A 514 24.56 4.73 -36.65
CA HIS A 514 25.29 3.65 -37.33
C HIS A 514 26.80 3.74 -37.05
N ASP A 515 27.57 2.72 -37.43
CA ASP A 515 29.02 2.64 -37.17
C ASP A 515 29.85 3.71 -37.92
N ASP A 516 29.25 4.36 -38.94
CA ASP A 516 29.81 5.52 -39.65
C ASP A 516 29.49 6.87 -38.97
N GLY A 517 28.73 6.86 -37.87
CA GLY A 517 28.29 8.05 -37.14
C GLY A 517 27.02 8.71 -37.69
N SER A 518 26.41 8.18 -38.77
CA SER A 518 25.13 8.68 -39.29
C SER A 518 23.96 8.34 -38.37
N TRP A 519 22.93 9.19 -38.35
CA TRP A 519 21.76 9.01 -37.48
C TRP A 519 20.76 7.99 -38.05
N ASP A 520 20.33 7.04 -37.22
CA ASP A 520 19.35 6.03 -37.58
C ASP A 520 17.92 6.63 -37.60
N MET A 521 17.55 7.20 -38.76
CA MET A 521 16.22 7.74 -39.03
C MET A 521 15.10 6.70 -38.84
N GLY A 522 15.42 5.40 -38.85
CA GLY A 522 14.46 4.34 -38.55
C GLY A 522 13.98 4.39 -37.09
N SER A 523 14.87 4.67 -36.14
CA SER A 523 14.51 4.82 -34.72
C SER A 523 13.60 6.03 -34.49
N VAL A 524 13.88 7.16 -35.16
CA VAL A 524 13.02 8.36 -35.13
C VAL A 524 11.64 8.04 -35.73
N THR A 525 11.61 7.39 -36.90
CA THR A 525 10.37 7.00 -37.58
C THR A 525 9.53 6.05 -36.72
N SER A 526 10.16 5.05 -36.07
CA SER A 526 9.48 4.14 -35.15
C SER A 526 8.84 4.88 -33.98
N VAL A 527 9.55 5.83 -33.35
CA VAL A 527 9.00 6.65 -32.26
C VAL A 527 7.82 7.51 -32.76
N CYS A 528 7.95 8.22 -33.88
CA CYS A 528 6.88 9.05 -34.42
C CYS A 528 5.62 8.23 -34.77
N VAL A 529 5.78 7.07 -35.45
CA VAL A 529 4.66 6.18 -35.80
C VAL A 529 4.03 5.59 -34.54
N GLY A 530 4.84 5.14 -33.57
CA GLY A 530 4.35 4.60 -32.30
C GLY A 530 3.56 5.64 -31.49
N SER A 531 4.06 6.88 -31.38
CA SER A 531 3.34 7.98 -30.74
C SER A 531 2.05 8.33 -31.48
N GLY A 532 2.04 8.32 -32.82
CA GLY A 532 0.83 8.53 -33.61
C GLY A 532 -0.22 7.44 -33.41
N LEU A 533 0.19 6.18 -33.30
CA LEU A 533 -0.69 5.05 -32.99
C LEU A 533 -1.22 5.11 -31.55
N LEU A 534 -0.39 5.53 -30.58
CA LEU A 534 -0.81 5.74 -29.19
C LEU A 534 -1.83 6.89 -29.07
N PHE A 535 -1.62 8.00 -29.79
CA PHE A 535 -2.57 9.11 -29.85
C PHE A 535 -3.88 8.70 -30.54
N ALA A 536 -3.81 7.92 -31.62
CA ALA A 536 -5.00 7.36 -32.28
C ALA A 536 -5.74 6.35 -31.39
N TYR A 537 -5.03 5.59 -30.54
CA TYR A 537 -5.65 4.73 -29.54
C TYR A 537 -6.34 5.55 -28.45
N ASN A 538 -5.61 6.45 -27.77
CA ASN A 538 -6.08 7.27 -26.68
C ASN A 538 -5.47 8.68 -26.77
N HIS A 539 -6.23 9.65 -27.26
CA HIS A 539 -5.75 11.01 -27.46
C HIS A 539 -5.64 11.80 -26.14
N GLN A 540 -6.15 11.24 -25.04
CA GLN A 540 -6.04 11.78 -23.67
C GLN A 540 -5.04 10.98 -22.81
N ALA A 541 -4.18 10.17 -23.44
CA ALA A 541 -3.09 9.49 -22.76
C ALA A 541 -2.13 10.50 -22.11
N THR A 542 -1.66 10.20 -20.89
CA THR A 542 -0.72 11.07 -20.17
C THR A 542 0.64 11.08 -20.88
N SER A 543 1.43 12.15 -20.68
CA SER A 543 2.80 12.26 -21.22
C SER A 543 3.68 11.07 -20.85
N MET A 544 3.44 10.45 -19.69
CA MET A 544 4.11 9.22 -19.24
C MET A 544 3.90 8.05 -20.20
N TYR A 545 2.72 7.87 -20.80
CA TYR A 545 2.46 6.75 -21.73
C TYR A 545 3.39 6.85 -22.97
N TYR A 546 3.57 8.07 -23.49
CA TYR A 546 4.49 8.34 -24.61
C TYR A 546 5.94 8.13 -24.18
N LEU A 547 6.31 8.56 -22.96
CA LEU A 547 7.65 8.41 -22.42
C LEU A 547 8.04 6.93 -22.19
N TYR A 548 7.10 6.10 -21.69
CA TYR A 548 7.29 4.65 -21.61
C TYR A 548 7.43 4.02 -23.00
N LEU A 549 6.72 4.52 -24.01
CA LEU A 549 6.72 3.97 -25.36
C LEU A 549 8.01 4.25 -26.15
N VAL A 550 8.75 5.33 -25.86
CA VAL A 550 10.02 5.66 -26.54
C VAL A 550 11.07 4.55 -26.36
N PHE A 551 11.24 4.04 -25.14
CA PHE A 551 12.29 3.08 -24.80
C PHE A 551 12.24 1.77 -25.60
N PRO A 552 11.12 1.00 -25.62
CA PRO A 552 11.05 -0.22 -26.44
C PRO A 552 11.18 0.08 -27.93
N LEU A 553 10.65 1.19 -28.44
CA LEU A 553 10.78 1.52 -29.86
C LEU A 553 12.24 1.76 -30.28
N VAL A 554 13.03 2.46 -29.46
CA VAL A 554 14.48 2.64 -29.71
C VAL A 554 15.24 1.32 -29.50
N PHE A 555 15.04 0.63 -28.37
CA PHE A 555 15.79 -0.58 -28.04
C PHE A 555 15.52 -1.71 -29.04
N TRP A 556 14.27 -2.00 -29.38
CA TRP A 556 13.96 -3.07 -30.35
C TRP A 556 14.37 -2.68 -31.78
N ARG A 557 14.35 -1.39 -32.15
CA ARG A 557 14.86 -0.96 -33.46
C ARG A 557 16.39 -1.06 -33.56
N PHE A 558 17.12 -0.91 -32.46
CA PHE A 558 18.55 -1.29 -32.38
C PHE A 558 18.74 -2.82 -32.48
N LEU A 559 18.00 -3.61 -31.70
CA LEU A 559 18.13 -5.07 -31.69
C LEU A 559 17.77 -5.73 -33.02
N LEU A 560 16.83 -5.17 -33.78
CA LEU A 560 16.50 -5.61 -35.15
C LEU A 560 17.65 -5.36 -36.14
N ARG A 561 18.52 -4.37 -35.87
CA ARG A 561 19.76 -4.14 -36.63
C ARG A 561 20.80 -5.20 -36.26
N GLU A 562 20.93 -5.50 -34.96
CA GLU A 562 21.86 -6.50 -34.41
C GLU A 562 21.38 -7.96 -34.50
N ARG A 563 20.27 -8.23 -35.18
CA ARG A 563 19.64 -9.57 -35.25
C ARG A 563 20.59 -10.70 -35.63
N GLN A 564 21.55 -10.47 -36.53
CA GLN A 564 22.55 -11.47 -36.94
C GLN A 564 23.48 -11.87 -35.80
N PHE A 565 23.83 -10.93 -34.92
CA PHE A 565 24.63 -11.19 -33.73
C PHE A 565 23.84 -11.98 -32.67
N LEU A 566 22.56 -11.63 -32.47
CA LEU A 566 21.67 -12.34 -31.55
C LEU A 566 21.46 -13.81 -31.94
N PHE A 567 21.31 -14.12 -33.24
CA PHE A 567 21.23 -15.50 -33.73
C PHE A 567 22.55 -16.28 -33.59
N ALA A 568 23.70 -15.62 -33.67
CA ALA A 568 25.01 -16.26 -33.54
C ALA A 568 25.42 -16.60 -32.09
N ALA A 569 24.72 -16.06 -31.10
CA ALA A 569 25.17 -16.03 -29.70
C ALA A 569 24.92 -17.32 -28.88
N PHE A 570 24.32 -18.37 -29.48
CA PHE A 570 23.94 -19.61 -28.77
C PHE A 570 24.98 -20.76 -28.88
N GLY A 571 26.20 -20.51 -29.38
CA GLY A 571 27.30 -21.48 -29.42
C GLY A 571 28.21 -21.45 -28.16
N PRO A 572 28.35 -22.54 -27.38
CA PRO A 572 28.97 -22.48 -26.05
C PRO A 572 30.44 -22.97 -25.93
N LEU A 573 31.11 -22.45 -24.89
CA LEU A 573 32.21 -23.05 -24.10
C LEU A 573 33.66 -23.16 -24.64
N LEU A 574 34.62 -23.10 -23.69
CA LEU A 574 36.08 -23.34 -23.78
C LEU A 574 36.87 -22.30 -24.63
N SER A 575 37.93 -21.60 -24.16
CA SER A 575 39.03 -21.99 -23.26
C SER A 575 39.83 -20.73 -22.78
N LEU A 576 40.22 -20.61 -21.49
CA LEU A 576 41.52 -20.91 -20.82
C LEU A 576 42.65 -19.82 -20.79
N PHE A 577 42.84 -19.20 -19.60
CA PHE A 577 44.11 -19.00 -18.83
C PHE A 577 45.06 -17.73 -18.88
N TRP A 578 45.39 -17.20 -17.66
CA TRP A 578 46.59 -16.39 -17.17
C TRP A 578 46.57 -14.82 -17.28
N VAL A 579 47.27 -13.92 -16.52
CA VAL A 579 47.75 -13.73 -15.08
C VAL A 579 48.07 -12.19 -14.79
N SER A 580 48.68 -11.51 -13.77
CA SER A 580 49.68 -11.66 -12.65
C SER A 580 49.50 -10.69 -11.41
N TYR A 581 50.34 -10.81 -10.36
CA TYR A 581 50.35 -10.11 -9.03
C TYR A 581 51.64 -9.28 -8.75
N PRO A 582 51.89 -8.57 -7.59
CA PRO A 582 51.13 -8.24 -6.33
C PRO A 582 51.05 -6.69 -6.06
N PRO A 583 50.78 -6.10 -4.83
CA PRO A 583 50.34 -6.59 -3.51
C PRO A 583 48.94 -6.03 -3.04
N SER A 584 48.75 -5.69 -1.74
CA SER A 584 47.64 -6.25 -0.95
C SER A 584 46.45 -5.33 -0.55
N LEU A 585 45.30 -5.49 -1.22
CA LEU A 585 44.06 -4.76 -0.90
C LEU A 585 43.36 -5.13 0.43
N THR A 586 43.49 -6.37 0.93
CA THR A 586 42.60 -6.86 2.01
C THR A 586 42.73 -6.07 3.31
N LEU A 587 43.92 -5.52 3.60
CA LEU A 587 44.15 -4.68 4.78
C LEU A 587 43.30 -3.39 4.72
N ARG A 588 43.19 -2.76 3.53
CA ARG A 588 42.38 -1.56 3.32
C ARG A 588 40.89 -1.84 3.46
N LEU A 589 40.42 -3.02 3.04
CA LEU A 589 39.03 -3.43 3.23
C LEU A 589 38.68 -3.61 4.72
N VAL A 590 39.56 -4.25 5.51
CA VAL A 590 39.37 -4.39 6.97
C VAL A 590 39.38 -3.03 7.67
N GLN A 591 40.25 -2.10 7.27
CA GLN A 591 40.24 -0.72 7.78
C GLN A 591 38.89 -0.02 7.55
N ILE A 592 38.28 -0.18 6.37
CA ILE A 592 36.97 0.40 6.04
C ILE A 592 35.86 -0.23 6.88
N MET A 593 35.84 -1.56 7.03
CA MET A 593 34.87 -2.26 7.86
C MET A 593 34.90 -1.80 9.32
N MET A 594 36.09 -1.64 9.89
CA MET A 594 36.29 -1.15 11.26
C MET A 594 35.93 0.33 11.42
N ALA A 595 36.13 1.17 10.40
CA ALA A 595 35.74 2.58 10.43
C ALA A 595 34.22 2.79 10.37
N VAL A 596 33.48 1.89 9.70
CA VAL A 596 32.01 1.92 9.63
C VAL A 596 31.35 1.44 10.93
N ALA A 597 31.97 0.50 11.65
CA ALA A 597 31.36 -0.19 12.78
C ALA A 597 30.82 0.73 13.90
N PRO A 598 31.52 1.78 14.38
CA PRO A 598 31.03 2.61 15.49
C PRO A 598 29.72 3.35 15.16
N VAL A 599 29.62 3.88 13.93
CA VAL A 599 28.42 4.62 13.48
C VAL A 599 27.24 3.66 13.35
N PHE A 600 27.46 2.45 12.82
CA PHE A 600 26.41 1.43 12.71
C PHE A 600 25.93 0.93 14.09
N VAL A 601 26.84 0.73 15.05
CA VAL A 601 26.51 0.31 16.43
C VAL A 601 25.65 1.36 17.13
N LEU A 602 25.98 2.65 17.04
CA LEU A 602 25.20 3.74 17.65
C LEU A 602 23.77 3.83 17.09
N LEU A 603 23.57 3.44 15.83
CA LEU A 603 22.27 3.37 15.13
C LEU A 603 21.55 2.02 15.27
N SER A 604 22.11 1.05 16.00
CA SER A 604 21.56 -0.32 16.13
C SER A 604 20.80 -0.54 17.45
N ILE A 605 19.64 -1.19 17.40
CA ILE A 605 18.74 -1.42 18.55
C ILE A 605 18.80 -2.83 19.14
N SER A 606 19.19 -3.82 18.35
CA SER A 606 19.08 -5.25 18.73
C SER A 606 20.16 -6.08 18.02
N TYR A 607 19.80 -7.27 17.51
CA TYR A 607 20.68 -8.25 16.86
C TYR A 607 21.54 -7.71 15.70
N GLU A 608 21.20 -6.54 15.17
CA GLU A 608 21.86 -5.84 14.05
C GLU A 608 23.38 -5.72 14.22
N VAL A 609 23.87 -5.52 15.45
CA VAL A 609 25.31 -5.46 15.75
C VAL A 609 26.00 -6.80 15.47
N PHE A 610 25.38 -7.91 15.88
CA PHE A 610 25.85 -9.26 15.59
C PHE A 610 25.72 -9.58 14.10
N PHE A 611 24.65 -9.11 13.45
CA PHE A 611 24.52 -9.19 11.99
C PHE A 611 25.69 -8.48 11.29
N TYR A 612 26.03 -7.24 11.64
CA TYR A 612 27.12 -6.52 10.96
C TYR A 612 28.48 -7.22 11.12
N ALA A 613 28.77 -7.77 12.30
CA ALA A 613 29.98 -8.56 12.55
C ALA A 613 30.00 -9.87 11.73
N ALA A 614 28.91 -10.62 11.72
CA ALA A 614 28.77 -11.85 10.92
C ALA A 614 28.81 -11.56 9.41
N PHE A 615 28.20 -10.46 8.98
CA PHE A 615 28.15 -9.99 7.60
C PHE A 615 29.54 -9.63 7.09
N CYS A 616 30.30 -8.80 7.82
CA CYS A 616 31.67 -8.45 7.46
C CYS A 616 32.57 -9.70 7.42
N THR A 617 32.43 -10.60 8.40
CA THR A 617 33.17 -11.88 8.43
C THR A 617 32.85 -12.74 7.21
N THR A 618 31.57 -12.89 6.86
CA THR A 618 31.12 -13.71 5.72
C THR A 618 31.52 -13.08 4.38
N LEU A 619 31.46 -11.75 4.26
CA LEU A 619 31.92 -11.01 3.08
C LEU A 619 33.44 -11.12 2.90
N LEU A 620 34.23 -11.01 3.99
CA LEU A 620 35.67 -11.26 3.96
C LEU A 620 35.98 -12.71 3.59
N LEU A 621 35.26 -13.70 4.12
CA LEU A 621 35.44 -15.11 3.78
C LEU A 621 35.08 -15.39 2.31
N TRP A 622 33.98 -14.85 1.78
CA TRP A 622 33.64 -14.98 0.37
C TRP A 622 34.71 -14.36 -0.54
N ILE A 623 35.16 -13.13 -0.25
CA ILE A 623 36.25 -12.49 -1.00
C ILE A 623 37.52 -13.36 -0.89
N ARG A 624 37.88 -13.85 0.32
CA ARG A 624 39.02 -14.76 0.50
C ARG A 624 38.88 -16.05 -0.31
N LEU A 625 37.69 -16.64 -0.43
CA LEU A 625 37.44 -17.86 -1.20
C LEU A 625 37.46 -17.64 -2.72
N GLU A 626 36.85 -16.57 -3.23
CA GLU A 626 36.93 -16.22 -4.66
C GLU A 626 38.40 -15.90 -5.03
N THR A 627 39.09 -15.10 -4.22
CA THR A 627 40.52 -14.81 -4.41
C THR A 627 41.41 -16.06 -4.29
N SER A 628 41.16 -16.94 -3.30
CA SER A 628 41.91 -18.18 -3.09
C SER A 628 41.48 -19.36 -3.97
N THR A 629 40.50 -19.19 -4.87
CA THR A 629 40.21 -20.17 -5.94
C THR A 629 40.77 -19.71 -7.28
N VAL A 630 40.95 -18.40 -7.48
CA VAL A 630 41.73 -17.83 -8.59
C VAL A 630 43.24 -18.12 -8.42
N ALA A 631 43.79 -17.93 -7.22
CA ALA A 631 45.24 -18.06 -6.97
C ALA A 631 45.88 -19.45 -7.23
N PRO A 632 45.29 -20.61 -6.85
CA PRO A 632 46.02 -21.89 -6.86
C PRO A 632 46.08 -22.60 -8.21
N ARG A 633 45.25 -22.21 -9.19
CA ARG A 633 45.20 -22.85 -10.53
C ARG A 633 46.45 -22.58 -11.39
N HIS A 634 47.51 -22.02 -10.80
CA HIS A 634 48.47 -21.18 -11.52
C HIS A 634 49.95 -21.55 -11.34
N THR A 635 50.31 -22.23 -10.26
CA THR A 635 51.70 -22.53 -9.89
C THR A 635 52.33 -23.71 -10.66
N ARG A 636 51.73 -24.12 -11.79
CA ARG A 636 52.03 -25.43 -12.43
C ARG A 636 52.44 -25.40 -13.92
N LYS A 637 52.67 -24.23 -14.52
CA LYS A 637 53.17 -24.10 -15.91
C LYS A 637 54.14 -22.91 -16.12
N SER A 638 55.11 -22.72 -15.23
CA SER A 638 56.16 -21.70 -15.40
C SER A 638 57.25 -22.16 -16.38
N SER A 639 56.89 -22.36 -17.64
CA SER A 639 57.82 -22.57 -18.76
C SER A 639 57.20 -22.08 -20.07
N TRP A 640 58.09 -21.71 -21.01
CA TRP A 640 57.81 -21.09 -22.32
C TRP A 640 57.45 -19.59 -22.28
N ASN A 641 58.38 -18.79 -22.81
CA ASN A 641 58.17 -17.36 -23.07
C ASN A 641 57.25 -17.19 -24.29
N ALA A 642 56.21 -16.36 -24.19
CA ALA A 642 55.35 -15.96 -25.31
C ALA A 642 55.39 -14.42 -25.46
N PRO A 643 55.39 -13.85 -26.69
CA PRO A 643 55.54 -12.40 -26.87
C PRO A 643 54.21 -11.65 -26.75
N ASP A 644 54.27 -10.37 -26.35
CA ASP A 644 53.12 -9.53 -25.94
C ASP A 644 51.96 -9.43 -26.95
N TRP A 645 52.21 -9.63 -28.25
CA TRP A 645 51.18 -9.50 -29.29
C TRP A 645 50.05 -10.53 -29.19
N TRP A 646 50.26 -11.65 -28.48
CA TRP A 646 49.21 -12.66 -28.21
C TRP A 646 48.10 -12.13 -27.28
N CYS A 647 48.40 -11.17 -26.40
CA CYS A 647 47.43 -10.57 -25.50
C CYS A 647 46.49 -9.54 -26.15
N GLN A 648 46.78 -9.08 -27.38
CA GLN A 648 45.91 -8.15 -28.11
C GLN A 648 44.86 -8.83 -29.01
N HIS A 649 45.10 -10.07 -29.45
CA HIS A 649 44.22 -10.77 -30.38
C HIS A 649 43.31 -11.83 -29.72
N SER A 650 43.44 -12.06 -28.42
CA SER A 650 42.63 -13.00 -27.64
C SER A 650 41.28 -12.37 -27.24
N THR A 651 40.43 -12.10 -28.23
CA THR A 651 39.10 -11.48 -28.07
C THR A 651 38.08 -12.42 -27.42
N GLY A 652 38.18 -12.62 -26.11
CA GLY A 652 37.23 -13.41 -25.32
C GLY A 652 35.89 -12.69 -25.12
N LEU A 653 34.99 -12.80 -26.11
CA LEU A 653 33.67 -12.13 -26.12
C LEU A 653 32.62 -12.75 -25.17
N ALA A 654 32.81 -13.97 -24.70
CA ALA A 654 31.79 -14.71 -23.94
C ALA A 654 31.77 -14.39 -22.43
N VAL A 655 30.56 -14.32 -21.86
CA VAL A 655 30.34 -14.30 -20.39
C VAL A 655 30.53 -15.72 -19.85
N THR A 656 31.26 -15.89 -18.75
CA THR A 656 31.49 -17.21 -18.15
C THR A 656 30.52 -17.52 -17.00
N PRO A 657 30.23 -18.80 -16.70
CA PRO A 657 29.48 -19.18 -15.50
C PRO A 657 30.11 -18.69 -14.18
N GLU A 658 31.43 -18.49 -14.15
CA GLU A 658 32.12 -17.90 -13.00
C GLU A 658 31.78 -16.40 -12.85
N ASP A 659 31.65 -15.65 -13.96
CA ASP A 659 31.19 -14.23 -13.92
C ASP A 659 29.73 -14.13 -13.45
N ILE A 660 28.86 -15.05 -13.90
CA ILE A 660 27.46 -15.14 -13.45
C ILE A 660 27.41 -15.46 -11.95
N ARG A 661 28.20 -16.43 -11.48
CA ARG A 661 28.30 -16.77 -10.05
C ARG A 661 28.75 -15.57 -9.20
N LEU A 662 29.78 -14.85 -9.63
CA LEU A 662 30.29 -13.65 -8.95
C LEU A 662 29.24 -12.54 -8.89
N ALA A 663 28.52 -12.30 -9.98
CA ALA A 663 27.44 -11.32 -10.03
C ALA A 663 26.26 -11.72 -9.13
N LEU A 664 25.88 -13.00 -9.10
CA LEU A 664 24.82 -13.51 -8.21
C LEU A 664 25.21 -13.41 -6.72
N TRP A 665 26.43 -13.78 -6.33
CA TRP A 665 26.88 -13.63 -4.94
C TRP A 665 26.93 -12.17 -4.52
N TYR A 666 27.42 -11.27 -5.37
CA TYR A 666 27.33 -9.83 -5.12
C TYR A 666 25.89 -9.36 -4.89
N LEU A 667 24.93 -9.80 -5.71
CA LEU A 667 23.52 -9.45 -5.56
C LEU A 667 22.90 -10.00 -4.27
N ILE A 668 23.36 -11.17 -3.79
CA ILE A 668 22.99 -11.74 -2.49
C ILE A 668 23.55 -10.87 -1.35
N PHE A 669 24.85 -10.55 -1.34
CA PHE A 669 25.44 -9.68 -0.32
C PHE A 669 24.83 -8.27 -0.33
N PHE A 670 24.52 -7.72 -1.51
CA PHE A 670 23.86 -6.42 -1.63
C PHE A 670 22.45 -6.44 -1.04
N LYS A 671 21.64 -7.47 -1.34
CA LYS A 671 20.33 -7.66 -0.71
C LYS A 671 20.45 -7.82 0.81
N LEU A 672 21.34 -8.67 1.29
CA LEU A 672 21.56 -8.88 2.73
C LEU A 672 21.96 -7.57 3.43
N SER A 673 22.82 -6.76 2.80
CA SER A 673 23.23 -5.44 3.35
C SER A 673 22.12 -4.40 3.45
N PHE A 674 20.97 -4.64 2.81
CA PHE A 674 19.78 -3.78 2.90
C PHE A 674 18.68 -4.40 3.80
N PHE A 675 18.36 -5.68 3.62
CA PHE A 675 17.22 -6.31 4.31
C PHE A 675 17.53 -6.82 5.71
N ALA A 676 18.78 -7.20 6.03
CA ALA A 676 19.12 -7.77 7.33
C ALA A 676 19.55 -6.72 8.39
N THR A 677 19.48 -5.42 8.06
CA THR A 677 19.66 -4.30 9.02
C THR A 677 18.36 -3.98 9.78
N GLY A 678 17.69 -5.02 10.30
CA GLY A 678 16.55 -4.90 11.23
C GLY A 678 15.20 -4.47 10.63
N ASN A 679 15.16 -3.31 9.97
CA ASN A 679 14.00 -2.41 10.03
C ASN A 679 13.20 -2.27 8.71
N ILE A 680 13.33 -3.18 7.73
CA ILE A 680 12.72 -3.01 6.40
C ILE A 680 12.07 -4.28 5.84
N ALA A 681 10.75 -4.38 5.97
CA ALA A 681 9.90 -5.16 5.06
C ALA A 681 9.37 -4.28 3.92
N SER A 682 9.00 -3.03 4.25
CA SER A 682 8.51 -1.98 3.36
C SER A 682 9.17 -0.63 3.69
N MET A 683 9.18 0.30 2.74
CA MET A 683 9.45 1.72 2.98
C MET A 683 8.38 2.39 3.86
N SER A 684 7.23 1.74 4.08
CA SER A 684 6.22 2.13 5.08
C SER A 684 6.41 1.46 6.45
N SER A 685 7.33 0.51 6.61
CA SER A 685 7.57 -0.23 7.87
C SER A 685 8.82 0.24 8.63
N PHE A 686 9.24 1.49 8.44
CA PHE A 686 10.48 2.01 9.01
C PHE A 686 10.37 2.25 10.53
N GLU A 687 10.97 1.36 11.32
CA GLU A 687 11.05 1.55 12.77
C GLU A 687 12.05 2.66 13.14
N ILE A 688 11.53 3.82 13.53
CA ILE A 688 12.31 5.03 13.89
C ILE A 688 12.94 4.97 15.30
N SER A 689 12.68 3.92 16.09
CA SER A 689 13.16 3.76 17.48
C SER A 689 14.68 3.95 17.64
N SER A 690 15.45 3.52 16.64
CA SER A 690 16.90 3.71 16.55
C SER A 690 17.36 5.18 16.60
N THR A 691 16.49 6.12 16.23
CA THR A 691 16.75 7.56 16.19
C THR A 691 16.44 8.29 17.50
N PHE A 692 15.63 7.69 18.40
CA PHE A 692 15.19 8.32 19.65
C PHE A 692 16.33 8.61 20.65
N ARG A 693 17.50 8.00 20.44
CA ARG A 693 18.74 8.29 21.18
C ARG A 693 19.39 9.63 20.81
N PHE A 694 19.02 10.17 19.64
CA PHE A 694 19.57 11.40 19.07
C PHE A 694 18.53 12.54 19.07
N VAL A 695 17.24 12.21 18.91
CA VAL A 695 16.14 13.17 18.93
C VAL A 695 14.93 12.56 19.64
N THR A 696 14.52 13.13 20.77
CA THR A 696 13.39 12.62 21.59
C THR A 696 12.03 13.16 21.17
N VAL A 697 11.98 14.29 20.46
CA VAL A 697 10.76 14.86 19.86
C VAL A 697 10.73 14.51 18.38
N PHE A 698 9.56 14.18 17.83
CA PHE A 698 9.43 13.78 16.43
C PHE A 698 9.97 14.85 15.47
N ASN A 699 10.98 14.49 14.68
CA ASN A 699 11.57 15.35 13.64
C ASN A 699 11.86 14.51 12.38
N PRO A 700 10.96 14.52 11.39
CA PRO A 700 11.02 13.55 10.28
C PRO A 700 12.28 13.67 9.42
N PHE A 701 12.79 14.89 9.23
CA PHE A 701 13.98 15.13 8.40
C PHE A 701 15.26 14.61 9.06
N VAL A 702 15.47 14.90 10.36
CA VAL A 702 16.67 14.45 11.08
C VAL A 702 16.62 12.94 11.34
N MET A 703 15.47 12.42 11.76
CA MET A 703 15.26 10.98 11.97
C MET A 703 15.44 10.19 10.66
N GLY A 704 14.85 10.67 9.56
CA GLY A 704 15.00 10.07 8.23
C GLY A 704 16.45 10.07 7.73
N ALA A 705 17.20 11.17 7.92
CA ALA A 705 18.61 11.24 7.53
C ALA A 705 19.49 10.24 8.31
N LEU A 706 19.27 10.08 9.62
CA LEU A 706 19.97 9.08 10.44
C LEU A 706 19.64 7.65 10.01
N LEU A 707 18.38 7.39 9.63
CA LEU A 707 17.94 6.07 9.15
C LEU A 707 18.54 5.73 7.78
N VAL A 708 18.55 6.68 6.83
CA VAL A 708 19.20 6.52 5.52
C VAL A 708 20.70 6.26 5.68
N LEU A 709 21.37 6.96 6.61
CA LEU A 709 22.77 6.70 6.94
C LEU A 709 22.98 5.26 7.45
N LYS A 710 22.15 4.78 8.39
CA LYS A 710 22.20 3.40 8.92
C LYS A 710 22.17 2.35 7.79
N ILE A 711 21.28 2.54 6.82
CA ILE A 711 21.06 1.62 5.69
C ILE A 711 22.25 1.65 4.70
N LEU A 712 22.77 2.83 4.38
CA LEU A 712 23.86 2.97 3.41
C LEU A 712 25.21 2.40 3.90
N LEU A 713 25.43 2.29 5.22
CA LEU A 713 26.70 1.85 5.79
C LEU A 713 27.08 0.40 5.40
N PRO A 714 26.24 -0.64 5.61
CA PRO A 714 26.56 -1.98 5.12
C PRO A 714 26.57 -2.10 3.59
N MET A 715 25.76 -1.32 2.88
CA MET A 715 25.77 -1.28 1.41
C MET A 715 27.11 -0.75 0.86
N ALA A 716 27.68 0.27 1.51
CA ALA A 716 29.03 0.77 1.22
C ALA A 716 30.12 -0.26 1.57
N THR A 717 29.95 -1.03 2.65
CA THR A 717 30.83 -2.17 2.99
C THR A 717 30.77 -3.28 1.92
N THR A 718 29.57 -3.64 1.44
CA THR A 718 29.40 -4.57 0.30
C THR A 718 30.10 -4.04 -0.94
N GLN A 719 29.91 -2.76 -1.28
CA GLN A 719 30.46 -2.20 -2.51
C GLN A 719 31.97 -2.02 -2.45
N THR A 720 32.55 -1.70 -1.29
CA THR A 720 34.00 -1.67 -1.11
C THR A 720 34.61 -3.07 -1.12
N GLY A 721 33.89 -4.09 -0.61
CA GLY A 721 34.26 -5.50 -0.78
C GLY A 721 34.24 -5.96 -2.24
N MET A 722 33.15 -5.69 -2.96
CA MET A 722 33.03 -5.98 -4.39
C MET A 722 34.05 -5.22 -5.22
N PHE A 723 34.30 -3.94 -4.90
CA PHE A 723 35.31 -3.14 -5.59
C PHE A 723 36.74 -3.64 -5.29
N SER A 724 37.00 -4.16 -4.08
CA SER A 724 38.26 -4.86 -3.78
C SER A 724 38.41 -6.11 -4.65
N CYS A 725 37.34 -6.91 -4.78
CA CYS A 725 37.32 -8.10 -5.65
C CYS A 725 37.47 -7.70 -7.14
N GLN A 726 36.84 -6.62 -7.59
CA GLN A 726 36.96 -6.09 -8.94
C GLN A 726 38.36 -5.52 -9.24
N ILE A 727 39.02 -4.85 -8.28
CA ILE A 727 40.43 -4.42 -8.43
C ILE A 727 41.34 -5.67 -8.49
N TYR A 728 41.13 -6.64 -7.61
CA TYR A 728 41.87 -7.90 -7.58
C TYR A 728 41.75 -8.65 -8.93
N ILE A 729 40.55 -8.70 -9.51
CA ILE A 729 40.29 -9.22 -10.86
C ILE A 729 40.91 -8.33 -11.95
N TYR A 730 40.82 -7.01 -11.84
CA TYR A 730 41.32 -6.04 -12.83
C TYR A 730 42.85 -6.06 -12.97
N LEU A 731 43.58 -6.23 -11.87
CA LEU A 731 45.05 -6.24 -11.85
C LEU A 731 45.66 -7.45 -12.59
N TYR A 732 44.87 -8.49 -12.91
CA TYR A 732 45.30 -9.64 -13.72
C TYR A 732 44.49 -9.75 -15.01
N ILE A 733 43.16 -9.92 -14.88
CA ILE A 733 42.28 -10.52 -15.89
C ILE A 733 41.77 -9.47 -16.89
N CYS A 734 42.68 -8.54 -17.20
CA CYS A 734 42.62 -7.48 -18.20
C CYS A 734 41.51 -6.42 -18.02
N CYS A 735 41.77 -5.23 -18.59
CA CYS A 735 40.96 -4.02 -18.41
C CYS A 735 39.49 -4.14 -18.83
N SER A 736 39.10 -5.17 -19.59
CA SER A 736 37.74 -5.35 -20.11
C SER A 736 36.84 -6.21 -19.21
N ARG A 737 37.37 -7.14 -18.39
CA ARG A 737 36.55 -8.12 -17.66
C ARG A 737 35.74 -7.50 -16.52
N TYR A 738 36.33 -6.62 -15.71
CA TYR A 738 35.62 -5.99 -14.58
C TYR A 738 34.42 -5.14 -15.03
N ARG A 739 34.48 -4.57 -16.24
CA ARG A 739 33.40 -3.78 -16.86
C ARG A 739 32.24 -4.68 -17.29
N ARG A 740 32.55 -5.83 -17.90
CA ARG A 740 31.56 -6.87 -18.19
C ARG A 740 30.90 -7.41 -16.92
N LEU A 741 31.67 -7.65 -15.85
CA LEU A 741 31.10 -8.08 -14.56
C LEU A 741 30.16 -7.02 -13.95
N PHE A 742 30.51 -5.73 -14.04
CA PHE A 742 29.62 -4.64 -13.61
C PHE A 742 28.33 -4.60 -14.45
N LEU A 743 28.42 -4.66 -15.78
CA LEU A 743 27.25 -4.66 -16.66
C LEU A 743 26.38 -5.93 -16.51
N LEU A 744 26.98 -7.07 -16.20
CA LEU A 744 26.29 -8.33 -15.88
C LEU A 744 25.54 -8.24 -14.53
N VAL A 745 26.07 -7.51 -13.55
CA VAL A 745 25.38 -7.17 -12.30
C VAL A 745 24.16 -6.28 -12.56
N VAL A 746 24.23 -5.35 -13.53
CA VAL A 746 23.05 -4.57 -13.97
C VAL A 746 22.05 -5.48 -14.69
N LEU A 747 22.47 -6.28 -15.66
CA LEU A 747 21.62 -7.23 -16.40
C LEU A 747 20.82 -8.16 -15.47
N LEU A 748 21.49 -8.81 -14.51
CA LEU A 748 20.84 -9.68 -13.53
C LEU A 748 19.99 -8.91 -12.50
N SER A 749 20.18 -7.59 -12.40
CA SER A 749 19.31 -6.70 -11.64
C SER A 749 18.07 -6.27 -12.41
N ASP A 750 18.14 -6.13 -13.74
CA ASP A 750 16.99 -5.87 -14.61
C ASP A 750 16.02 -7.08 -14.61
N VAL A 751 16.56 -8.30 -14.70
CA VAL A 751 15.78 -9.56 -14.55
C VAL A 751 15.00 -9.56 -13.23
N LEU A 752 15.63 -9.08 -12.16
CA LEU A 752 15.00 -8.98 -10.84
C LEU A 752 13.98 -7.84 -10.75
N ALA A 753 14.21 -6.71 -11.43
CA ALA A 753 13.26 -5.60 -11.52
C ALA A 753 11.99 -6.04 -12.24
N LEU A 754 12.13 -6.71 -13.40
CA LEU A 754 11.00 -7.27 -14.15
C LEU A 754 10.27 -8.40 -13.39
N HIS A 755 10.99 -9.22 -12.62
CA HIS A 755 10.36 -10.22 -11.75
C HIS A 755 9.49 -9.57 -10.67
N PHE A 756 9.98 -8.53 -9.98
CA PHE A 756 9.18 -7.85 -8.96
C PHE A 756 8.10 -6.92 -9.52
N PHE A 757 8.25 -6.42 -10.75
CA PHE A 757 7.20 -5.71 -11.48
C PHE A 757 5.92 -6.55 -11.60
N PHE A 758 6.06 -7.84 -11.96
CA PHE A 758 4.94 -8.79 -12.00
C PHE A 758 4.47 -9.29 -10.63
N LEU A 759 5.14 -8.91 -9.53
CA LEU A 759 4.74 -9.20 -8.15
C LEU A 759 4.23 -7.96 -7.40
N VAL A 760 4.07 -6.82 -8.07
CA VAL A 760 3.34 -5.67 -7.51
C VAL A 760 1.87 -6.05 -7.32
N LYS A 761 1.38 -5.85 -6.10
CA LYS A 761 -0.03 -6.05 -5.74
C LYS A 761 -0.77 -4.71 -5.78
N ASP A 762 -1.96 -4.72 -6.36
CA ASP A 762 -2.95 -3.64 -6.29
C ASP A 762 -4.17 -3.98 -5.42
N GLU A 763 -4.31 -5.24 -5.02
CA GLU A 763 -5.32 -5.76 -4.10
C GLU A 763 -4.65 -6.45 -2.89
N GLY A 764 -5.31 -6.39 -1.72
CA GLY A 764 -4.79 -6.91 -0.44
C GLY A 764 -4.55 -5.81 0.59
N SER A 765 -3.84 -6.12 1.67
CA SER A 765 -3.54 -5.14 2.72
C SER A 765 -2.44 -4.14 2.31
N TRP A 766 -2.43 -2.91 2.84
CA TRP A 766 -1.39 -1.94 2.44
C TRP A 766 0.01 -2.30 2.92
N LYS A 767 0.19 -3.14 3.95
CA LYS A 767 1.50 -3.75 4.22
C LYS A 767 1.95 -4.64 3.08
N GLU A 768 1.07 -5.40 2.43
CA GLU A 768 1.43 -6.20 1.25
C GLU A 768 1.61 -5.37 -0.01
N ILE A 769 0.69 -4.46 -0.31
CA ILE A 769 0.79 -3.52 -1.44
C ILE A 769 2.08 -2.69 -1.28
N GLY A 770 2.27 -2.08 -0.11
CA GLY A 770 3.46 -1.31 0.26
C GLY A 770 4.75 -2.13 0.27
N ASN A 771 4.76 -3.37 0.77
CA ASN A 771 5.90 -4.30 0.62
C ASN A 771 6.22 -4.49 -0.87
N SER A 772 5.22 -4.74 -1.72
CA SER A 772 5.44 -5.04 -3.14
C SER A 772 5.96 -3.84 -3.93
N ILE A 773 5.37 -2.65 -3.74
CA ILE A 773 5.86 -1.35 -4.24
C ILE A 773 7.29 -1.12 -3.75
N SER A 774 7.55 -1.37 -2.47
CA SER A 774 8.86 -1.14 -1.87
C SER A 774 9.92 -2.05 -2.44
N ILE A 775 9.67 -3.35 -2.57
CA ILE A 775 10.64 -4.33 -3.08
C ILE A 775 10.97 -4.03 -4.55
N PHE A 776 9.97 -3.70 -5.38
CA PHE A 776 10.20 -3.21 -6.74
C PHE A 776 11.01 -1.90 -6.74
N GLY A 777 10.64 -0.93 -5.90
CA GLY A 777 11.33 0.35 -5.73
C GLY A 777 12.79 0.22 -5.33
N ILE A 778 13.10 -0.60 -4.33
CA ILE A 778 14.46 -0.90 -3.84
C ILE A 778 15.31 -1.51 -4.96
N VAL A 779 14.74 -2.41 -5.76
CA VAL A 779 15.48 -3.08 -6.85
C VAL A 779 15.75 -2.15 -8.04
N ASN A 780 14.87 -1.20 -8.34
CA ASN A 780 15.12 -0.11 -9.30
C ASN A 780 16.13 0.91 -8.75
N LEU A 781 15.93 1.38 -7.51
CA LEU A 781 16.75 2.41 -6.86
C LEU A 781 18.20 1.94 -6.63
N LYS A 782 18.42 0.63 -6.47
CA LYS A 782 19.75 0.00 -6.53
C LYS A 782 20.52 0.38 -7.80
N MET A 783 19.87 0.54 -8.95
CA MET A 783 20.55 0.93 -10.20
C MET A 783 21.15 2.34 -10.12
N VAL A 784 20.59 3.21 -9.27
CA VAL A 784 21.11 4.55 -8.96
C VAL A 784 22.23 4.47 -7.91
N PHE A 785 22.05 3.64 -6.87
CA PHE A 785 23.03 3.52 -5.79
C PHE A 785 24.30 2.75 -6.17
N VAL A 786 24.24 1.71 -7.00
CA VAL A 786 25.41 0.89 -7.36
C VAL A 786 26.51 1.72 -8.05
N PRO A 787 26.22 2.60 -9.03
CA PRO A 787 27.19 3.56 -9.56
C PRO A 787 27.72 4.56 -8.53
N LEU A 788 26.86 5.10 -7.64
CA LEU A 788 27.26 6.08 -6.62
C LEU A 788 28.19 5.46 -5.57
N LEU A 789 27.82 4.30 -5.02
CA LEU A 789 28.64 3.55 -4.07
C LEU A 789 29.95 3.09 -4.73
N LEU A 790 29.97 2.81 -6.04
CA LEU A 790 31.19 2.53 -6.80
C LEU A 790 32.12 3.74 -6.92
N PHE A 791 31.57 4.95 -7.01
CA PHE A 791 32.35 6.19 -6.93
C PHE A 791 32.92 6.42 -5.52
N VAL A 792 32.13 6.21 -4.46
CA VAL A 792 32.60 6.26 -3.07
C VAL A 792 33.72 5.23 -2.83
N ALA A 793 33.57 3.99 -3.31
CA ALA A 793 34.60 2.96 -3.21
C ALA A 793 35.90 3.36 -3.93
N LYS A 794 35.83 3.98 -5.12
CA LYS A 794 37.01 4.54 -5.81
C LYS A 794 37.73 5.59 -4.97
N LEU A 795 37.01 6.45 -4.26
CA LEU A 795 37.61 7.44 -3.36
C LEU A 795 38.30 6.78 -2.15
N LEU A 796 37.64 5.81 -1.50
CA LEU A 796 38.17 5.13 -0.30
C LEU A 796 39.47 4.34 -0.57
N PHE A 797 39.68 3.85 -1.81
CA PHE A 797 40.91 3.16 -2.22
C PHE A 797 41.94 4.06 -2.93
N ARG A 798 41.62 5.34 -3.21
CA ARG A 798 42.42 6.26 -4.06
C ARG A 798 43.88 6.46 -3.62
N GLN A 799 44.20 6.25 -2.35
CA GLN A 799 45.57 6.34 -1.81
C GLN A 799 46.39 5.07 -2.04
N SER A 800 45.75 3.89 -2.04
CA SER A 800 46.44 2.60 -2.11
C SER A 800 47.17 2.38 -3.44
N THR A 801 46.68 2.97 -4.52
CA THR A 801 47.27 2.84 -5.87
C THR A 801 48.42 3.82 -6.13
N ALA A 802 48.74 4.71 -5.18
CA ALA A 802 49.81 5.69 -5.33
C ALA A 802 51.13 5.24 -4.69
N THR A 803 51.07 4.45 -3.61
CA THR A 803 52.21 4.04 -2.80
C THR A 803 53.02 2.87 -3.36
N ASP A 804 52.42 1.99 -4.16
CA ASP A 804 53.12 0.82 -4.74
C ASP A 804 54.14 1.19 -5.84
N ARG A 805 54.31 2.47 -6.19
CA ARG A 805 55.38 2.94 -7.10
C ARG A 805 56.73 3.19 -6.42
N SER A 806 56.81 3.09 -5.09
CA SER A 806 58.02 3.44 -4.32
C SER A 806 58.54 2.31 -3.41
N LEU A 807 58.15 1.06 -3.65
CA LEU A 807 58.62 -0.12 -2.91
C LEU A 807 59.18 -1.21 -3.85
N HIS A 808 60.12 -0.78 -4.71
CA HIS A 808 61.09 -1.65 -5.37
C HIS A 808 62.47 -1.00 -5.31
N LEU A 809 63.18 -1.22 -4.20
CA LEU A 809 64.63 -1.25 -4.08
C LEU A 809 64.92 -2.09 -2.83
N ASP A 810 65.78 -3.10 -3.01
CA ASP A 810 66.16 -4.19 -2.08
C ASP A 810 65.08 -5.25 -1.78
#